data_AF-A0A534C7B4-F1
#
_entry.id   AF-A0A534C7B4-F1
#
_cell.length_a   1.000
_cell.length_b   1.000
_cell.length_c   1.000
_cell.angle_alpha   90.00
_cell.angle_beta   90.00
_cell.angle_gamma   90.00
#
_symmetry.space_group_name_H-M   'P 1'
#
loop_
_entity.id
_entity.type
_entity.pdbx_description
1 polymer ?
#
loop_
_entity_poly.entity_id
_entity_poly.type
_entity_poly.pdbx_seq_one_letter_code
_entity_poly.pdbx_strand_id
1 'polypeptide(L)'
;MSSLVPRVLGWGSADSPWDSGEVLRAELFSIERLEQHAASLAAAQQVTRRRTARRSLSVRLRDNESALLAAYRAIIAAVAEGRAITPAAEWLIDNYHLVEDQIREVRQDLPPAFYRLLPKLASGPFNGYPRVFGLAWAFVAHTDSRFDPETLRQFVRAYQRVQPLTIGELWAVAITLRIVLVENLRRAATRIVSSRAARQEADAVADRLLGVDGYPAEPDALIRSHARHAALAPAFVVQLIHRLRDQDPRATPALRWLQERLAAQGTTSEAIVHDEHQRQGASNVTVRNIITSMRLLSDVDWREFFESVSLVDEALRAGSDFGAMDFPSRDLYRRAIEQLARGSNRTELEIAQAALSAAGKAVAGRELDPGYYLIAAGRRAFAATVGYRASVWSHSGRFNAAPGVGSYIGAIALITAVVLSVPLLALHAGGIAGLRLAALALLGLIPSIDAAVALANRAAMMRFGATTLPGLALRGGVPSSLRTMVVVPTLLTTRAALEAQLESLEVHYLASPEGELYFALLSDWTDAPSENAAGDAALLDIAVAGIERLNRLHGTGAAGDRFLLLHRRRVWSDGQKRWMGWERKRGKLQELNQLLRGATDTTFLHPGGRPPAVPPDVRYVITLDADTRLPRETALRLVGKMAHPLNQPRFDAATGD
;
A
#
# COMPACT_ATOMS: atom_id res chain seq x y z
N MET A 1 -15.13 49.69 4.88
CA MET A 1 -14.05 50.50 4.26
C MET A 1 -12.70 49.96 4.69
N SER A 2 -12.06 49.14 3.84
CA SER A 2 -10.60 49.01 3.66
C SER A 2 -10.29 47.74 2.85
N SER A 3 -9.67 47.96 1.69
CA SER A 3 -8.96 47.04 0.78
C SER A 3 -9.46 47.10 -0.67
N LEU A 4 -9.36 48.29 -1.25
CA LEU A 4 -9.25 48.48 -2.70
C LEU A 4 -7.78 48.79 -3.00
N VAL A 5 -7.23 48.12 -4.03
CA VAL A 5 -5.94 48.37 -4.73
C VAL A 5 -4.69 47.74 -4.05
N PRO A 6 -3.93 46.88 -4.77
CA PRO A 6 -3.11 47.30 -5.91
C PRO A 6 -3.37 46.53 -7.23
N ARG A 7 -4.12 47.17 -8.13
CA ARG A 7 -4.13 46.89 -9.58
C ARG A 7 -3.49 48.07 -10.32
N VAL A 8 -2.21 48.37 -10.07
CA VAL A 8 -1.48 49.43 -10.81
C VAL A 8 -0.03 49.05 -11.17
N LEU A 9 0.46 47.86 -10.81
CA LEU A 9 1.77 47.39 -11.29
C LEU A 9 1.60 46.01 -11.94
N GLY A 10 1.82 45.94 -13.26
CA GLY A 10 1.49 44.82 -14.14
C GLY A 10 2.31 43.55 -13.92
N TRP A 11 2.15 42.91 -12.76
CA TRP A 11 2.61 41.56 -12.44
C TRP A 11 1.43 40.74 -11.91
N GLY A 12 0.38 40.59 -12.72
CA GLY A 12 -0.68 39.63 -12.44
C GLY A 12 -0.22 38.24 -12.89
N SER A 13 0.06 37.35 -11.94
CA SER A 13 0.09 35.91 -12.25
C SER A 13 -1.24 35.55 -12.90
N ALA A 14 -1.23 34.93 -14.08
CA ALA A 14 -2.44 34.32 -14.63
C ALA A 14 -3.06 33.43 -13.54
N ASP A 15 -4.37 33.57 -13.28
CA ASP A 15 -5.08 32.78 -12.28
C ASP A 15 -4.78 31.29 -12.53
N SER A 16 -4.39 30.56 -11.47
CA SER A 16 -4.04 29.16 -11.63
C SER A 16 -5.26 28.39 -12.18
N PRO A 17 -5.10 27.48 -13.15
CA PRO A 17 -6.17 26.57 -13.56
C PRO A 17 -6.79 25.79 -12.39
N TRP A 18 -6.04 25.68 -11.28
CA TRP A 18 -6.50 25.11 -10.02
C TRP A 18 -7.63 25.91 -9.35
N ASP A 19 -7.62 27.24 -9.51
CA ASP A 19 -8.58 28.14 -8.88
C ASP A 19 -9.82 28.37 -9.77
N SER A 20 -9.77 27.95 -11.04
CA SER A 20 -10.91 28.00 -11.97
C SER A 20 -12.07 27.10 -11.54
N GLY A 21 -13.30 27.55 -11.73
CA GLY A 21 -14.52 26.77 -11.55
C GLY A 21 -14.93 25.91 -12.76
N GLU A 22 -14.25 26.08 -13.90
CA GLU A 22 -14.56 25.36 -15.13
C GLU A 22 -14.15 23.89 -15.08
N VAL A 23 -15.00 23.03 -15.65
CA VAL A 23 -14.74 21.59 -15.78
C VAL A 23 -13.37 21.40 -16.45
N LEU A 24 -12.54 20.55 -15.84
CA LEU A 24 -11.20 20.25 -16.34
C LEU A 24 -11.33 19.40 -17.61
N ARG A 25 -11.21 20.08 -18.75
CA ARG A 25 -11.15 19.47 -20.07
C ARG A 25 -10.32 20.33 -21.01
N ALA A 26 -9.43 19.69 -21.77
CA ALA A 26 -8.66 20.30 -22.84
C ALA A 26 -8.87 19.51 -24.14
N GLU A 27 -8.12 19.88 -25.18
CA GLU A 27 -8.08 19.13 -26.44
C GLU A 27 -7.69 17.67 -26.17
N LEU A 28 -8.48 16.72 -26.68
CA LEU A 28 -8.20 15.29 -26.53
C LEU A 28 -6.97 14.91 -27.35
N PHE A 29 -6.02 14.22 -26.72
CA PHE A 29 -4.78 13.81 -27.36
C PHE A 29 -4.81 12.32 -27.70
N SER A 30 -4.24 11.97 -28.87
CA SER A 30 -3.87 10.58 -29.16
C SER A 30 -2.74 10.13 -28.23
N ILE A 31 -2.46 8.83 -28.20
CA ILE A 31 -1.38 8.26 -27.38
C ILE A 31 -0.03 8.91 -27.72
N GLU A 32 0.27 9.09 -29.00
CA GLU A 32 1.53 9.69 -29.46
C GLU A 32 1.63 11.16 -29.01
N ARG A 33 0.52 11.90 -29.09
CA ARG A 33 0.46 13.30 -28.66
C ARG A 33 0.53 13.42 -27.13
N LEU A 34 -0.02 12.45 -26.39
CA LEU A 34 0.14 12.34 -24.94
C LEU A 34 1.60 12.11 -24.56
N GLU A 35 2.33 11.22 -25.23
CA GLU A 35 3.76 11.01 -24.98
C GLU A 35 4.59 12.28 -25.25
N GLN A 36 4.35 12.94 -26.38
CA GLN A 36 5.01 14.22 -26.71
C GLN A 36 4.69 15.29 -25.67
N HIS A 37 3.43 15.38 -25.25
CA HIS A 37 3.02 16.30 -24.20
C HIS A 37 3.71 15.98 -22.87
N ALA A 38 3.80 14.71 -22.48
CA ALA A 38 4.50 14.28 -21.26
C ALA A 38 5.96 14.73 -21.25
N ALA A 39 6.67 14.56 -22.37
CA ALA A 39 8.05 15.00 -22.52
C ALA A 39 8.17 16.55 -22.44
N SER A 40 7.29 17.27 -23.13
CA SER A 40 7.25 18.74 -23.07
C SER A 40 6.95 19.27 -21.66
N LEU A 41 6.05 18.58 -20.95
CA LEU A 41 5.64 18.91 -19.59
C LEU A 41 6.79 18.68 -18.61
N ALA A 42 7.51 17.56 -18.74
CA ALA A 42 8.68 17.27 -17.93
C ALA A 42 9.78 18.32 -18.09
N ALA A 43 10.01 18.81 -19.33
CA ALA A 43 10.97 19.89 -19.58
C ALA A 43 10.54 21.22 -18.94
N ALA A 44 9.24 21.51 -18.90
CA ALA A 44 8.69 22.73 -18.32
C ALA A 44 8.60 22.69 -16.78
N GLN A 45 8.50 21.51 -16.17
CA GLN A 45 8.27 21.33 -14.73
C GLN A 45 9.55 21.33 -13.90
N GLN A 46 10.12 22.51 -13.69
CA GLN A 46 11.26 22.66 -12.79
C GLN A 46 10.87 22.47 -11.31
N VAL A 47 11.68 21.71 -10.57
CA VAL A 47 11.46 21.38 -9.16
C VAL A 47 12.33 22.24 -8.26
N THR A 48 11.76 22.77 -7.17
CA THR A 48 12.51 23.53 -6.18
C THR A 48 13.19 22.63 -5.16
N ARG A 49 14.46 22.93 -4.84
CA ARG A 49 15.18 22.35 -3.69
C ARG A 49 14.83 23.04 -2.36
N ARG A 50 14.22 24.23 -2.40
CA ARG A 50 13.87 25.01 -1.21
C ARG A 50 12.49 24.60 -0.69
N ARG A 51 12.34 24.55 0.63
CA ARG A 51 11.03 24.33 1.28
C ARG A 51 10.15 25.55 1.01
N THR A 52 9.26 25.45 0.03
CA THR A 52 8.30 26.51 -0.32
C THR A 52 7.12 26.54 0.64
N ALA A 53 6.40 27.67 0.65
CA ALA A 53 5.19 27.86 1.43
C ALA A 53 4.14 26.79 1.09
N ARG A 54 3.49 26.28 2.14
CA ARG A 54 2.71 25.03 2.16
C ARG A 54 1.34 25.21 1.50
N ARG A 55 1.24 25.11 0.17
CA ARG A 55 -0.05 24.82 -0.46
C ARG A 55 -0.41 23.37 -0.17
N SER A 56 -1.60 23.12 0.35
CA SER A 56 -2.02 21.78 0.79
C SER A 56 -3.16 21.24 -0.06
N LEU A 57 -2.93 20.11 -0.71
CA LEU A 57 -4.00 19.37 -1.39
C LEU A 57 -5.07 18.88 -0.41
N SER A 58 -4.72 18.62 0.86
CA SER A 58 -5.68 18.15 1.86
C SER A 58 -6.68 19.22 2.33
N VAL A 59 -6.35 20.50 2.18
CA VAL A 59 -7.32 21.58 2.45
C VAL A 59 -8.35 21.58 1.34
N ARG A 60 -7.90 21.65 0.08
CA ARG A 60 -8.80 21.64 -1.08
C ARG A 60 -9.64 20.36 -1.17
N LEU A 61 -9.10 19.20 -0.79
CA LEU A 61 -9.88 17.96 -0.76
C LEU A 61 -11.07 18.02 0.22
N ARG A 62 -10.89 18.69 1.38
CA ARG A 62 -12.00 18.90 2.33
C ARG A 62 -13.04 19.86 1.75
N ASP A 63 -12.60 20.93 1.10
CA ASP A 63 -13.50 21.84 0.40
C ASP A 63 -14.28 21.08 -0.70
N ASN A 64 -13.61 20.19 -1.44
CA ASN A 64 -14.24 19.38 -2.48
C ASN A 64 -15.28 18.41 -1.91
N GLU A 65 -14.97 17.72 -0.82
CA GLU A 65 -15.90 16.85 -0.10
C GLU A 65 -17.17 17.61 0.31
N SER A 66 -17.01 18.79 0.94
CA SER A 66 -18.14 19.61 1.37
C SER A 66 -19.01 20.11 0.20
N ALA A 67 -18.38 20.54 -0.90
CA ALA A 67 -19.09 21.00 -2.09
C ALA A 67 -19.83 19.87 -2.80
N LEU A 68 -19.22 18.69 -2.89
CA LEU A 68 -19.83 17.50 -3.48
C LEU A 68 -21.02 17.00 -2.64
N LEU A 69 -20.89 17.00 -1.32
CA LEU A 69 -21.98 16.62 -0.42
C LEU A 69 -23.16 17.60 -0.52
N ALA A 70 -22.87 18.90 -0.59
CA ALA A 70 -23.90 19.92 -0.80
C ALA A 70 -24.62 19.72 -2.14
N ALA A 71 -23.87 19.44 -3.22
CA ALA A 71 -24.44 19.17 -4.54
C ALA A 71 -25.30 17.91 -4.56
N TYR A 72 -24.82 16.82 -3.96
CA TYR A 72 -25.57 15.57 -3.82
C TYR A 72 -26.90 15.77 -3.09
N ARG A 73 -26.89 16.46 -1.94
CA ARG A 73 -28.10 16.78 -1.17
C ARG A 73 -29.07 17.65 -1.97
N ALA A 74 -28.56 18.65 -2.70
CA ALA A 74 -29.39 19.51 -3.54
C ALA A 74 -30.06 18.72 -4.69
N ILE A 75 -29.36 17.77 -5.30
CA ILE A 75 -29.92 16.92 -6.37
C ILE A 75 -30.95 15.94 -5.81
N ILE A 76 -30.71 15.31 -4.66
CA ILE A 76 -31.70 14.43 -4.02
C ILE A 76 -32.99 15.18 -3.66
N ALA A 77 -32.87 16.40 -3.12
CA ALA A 77 -34.03 17.23 -2.85
C ALA A 77 -34.87 17.50 -4.12
N ALA A 78 -34.25 17.62 -5.30
CA ALA A 78 -34.96 17.70 -6.58
C ALA A 78 -35.86 16.51 -6.85
N VAL A 79 -35.27 15.33 -6.66
CA VAL A 79 -35.91 14.07 -7.03
C VAL A 79 -37.08 13.83 -6.10
N ALA A 80 -36.94 14.15 -4.81
CA ALA A 80 -38.02 14.12 -3.83
C ALA A 80 -39.17 15.09 -4.18
N GLU A 81 -38.87 16.24 -4.79
CA GLU A 81 -39.85 17.22 -5.29
C GLU A 81 -40.47 16.83 -6.65
N GLY A 82 -40.13 15.67 -7.22
CA GLY A 82 -40.64 15.21 -8.53
C GLY A 82 -40.08 15.99 -9.73
N ARG A 83 -38.97 16.72 -9.56
CA ARG A 83 -38.35 17.53 -10.61
C ARG A 83 -37.44 16.69 -11.49
N ALA A 84 -37.44 16.96 -12.80
CA ALA A 84 -36.54 16.31 -13.74
C ALA A 84 -35.07 16.65 -13.45
N ILE A 85 -34.22 15.62 -13.48
CA ILE A 85 -32.77 15.74 -13.33
C ILE A 85 -32.08 15.42 -14.65
N THR A 86 -30.88 15.96 -14.85
CA THR A 86 -30.07 15.65 -16.04
C THR A 86 -29.38 14.29 -15.87
N PRO A 87 -29.06 13.57 -16.95
CA PRO A 87 -28.33 12.29 -16.86
C PRO A 87 -27.00 12.38 -16.09
N ALA A 88 -26.29 13.51 -16.19
CA ALA A 88 -25.06 13.74 -15.42
C ALA A 88 -25.32 13.82 -13.89
N ALA A 89 -26.51 14.26 -13.48
CA ALA A 89 -26.91 14.33 -12.08
C ALA A 89 -27.34 12.96 -11.56
N GLU A 90 -27.99 12.14 -12.39
CA GLU A 90 -28.30 10.72 -12.12
C GLU A 90 -27.02 9.93 -11.85
N TRP A 91 -26.02 10.06 -12.73
CA TRP A 91 -24.71 9.45 -12.52
C TRP A 91 -24.08 9.83 -11.18
N LEU A 92 -24.21 11.09 -10.74
CA LEU A 92 -23.66 11.54 -9.46
C LEU A 92 -24.38 10.93 -8.25
N ILE A 93 -25.72 10.85 -8.28
CA ILE A 93 -26.48 10.30 -7.13
C ILE A 93 -26.27 8.79 -7.00
N ASP A 94 -26.30 8.06 -8.11
CA ASP A 94 -26.18 6.60 -8.11
C ASP A 94 -24.80 6.13 -7.63
N ASN A 95 -23.80 7.01 -7.75
CA ASN A 95 -22.39 6.67 -7.56
C ASN A 95 -21.68 7.46 -6.47
N TYR A 96 -22.42 8.20 -5.63
CA TYR A 96 -21.82 9.07 -4.62
C TYR A 96 -20.92 8.30 -3.63
N HIS A 97 -21.26 7.05 -3.32
CA HIS A 97 -20.44 6.17 -2.46
C HIS A 97 -19.00 6.01 -2.97
N LEU A 98 -18.78 5.93 -4.30
CA LEU A 98 -17.44 5.84 -4.87
C LEU A 98 -16.61 7.09 -4.57
N VAL A 99 -17.24 8.26 -4.55
CA VAL A 99 -16.58 9.53 -4.23
C VAL A 99 -16.11 9.53 -2.78
N GLU A 100 -16.94 9.05 -1.85
CA GLU A 100 -16.59 8.92 -0.44
C GLU A 100 -15.41 7.96 -0.26
N ASP A 101 -15.42 6.84 -0.99
CA ASP A 101 -14.34 5.86 -0.99
C ASP A 101 -13.02 6.48 -1.49
N GLN A 102 -13.04 7.21 -2.61
CA GLN A 102 -11.85 7.90 -3.12
C GLN A 102 -11.29 8.93 -2.13
N ILE A 103 -12.15 9.73 -1.48
CA ILE A 103 -11.73 10.73 -0.49
C ILE A 103 -11.08 10.04 0.73
N ARG A 104 -11.66 8.93 1.19
CA ARG A 104 -11.12 8.14 2.30
C ARG A 104 -9.75 7.55 1.96
N GLU A 105 -9.59 6.95 0.78
CA GLU A 105 -8.32 6.40 0.30
C GLU A 105 -7.25 7.50 0.22
N VAL A 106 -7.56 8.66 -0.36
CA VAL A 106 -6.61 9.79 -0.43
C VAL A 106 -6.16 10.25 0.96
N ARG A 107 -7.04 10.28 1.96
CA ARG A 107 -6.69 10.65 3.34
C ARG A 107 -5.72 9.66 3.99
N GLN A 108 -5.89 8.38 3.72
CA GLN A 108 -5.03 7.32 4.23
C GLN A 108 -3.67 7.33 3.54
N ASP A 109 -3.65 7.49 2.22
CA ASP A 109 -2.46 7.35 1.39
C ASP A 109 -1.59 8.62 1.32
N LEU A 110 -2.14 9.80 1.65
CA LEU A 110 -1.44 11.09 1.62
C LEU A 110 -1.23 11.71 3.02
N PRO A 111 -0.52 11.04 3.95
CA PRO A 111 -0.23 11.64 5.24
C PRO A 111 0.65 12.90 5.10
N PRO A 112 0.55 13.88 6.01
CA PRO A 112 1.33 15.13 5.91
C PRO A 112 2.84 14.92 5.87
N ALA A 113 3.35 13.83 6.44
CA ALA A 113 4.76 13.46 6.35
C ALA A 113 5.15 13.08 4.91
N PHE A 114 4.37 12.23 4.24
CA PHE A 114 4.61 11.82 2.86
C PHE A 114 4.47 13.00 1.89
N TYR A 115 3.43 13.81 2.01
CA TYR A 115 3.25 15.01 1.17
C TYR A 115 4.44 15.99 1.24
N ARG A 116 5.11 16.09 2.40
CA ARG A 116 6.29 16.94 2.59
C ARG A 116 7.55 16.42 1.89
N LEU A 117 7.59 15.13 1.58
CA LEU A 117 8.71 14.49 0.88
C LEU A 117 8.62 14.68 -0.64
N LEU A 118 7.41 14.90 -1.17
CA LEU A 118 7.20 15.04 -2.61
C LEU A 118 7.83 16.34 -3.15
N PRO A 119 8.63 16.28 -4.23
CA PRO A 119 9.24 17.45 -4.85
C PRO A 119 8.20 18.44 -5.38
N LYS A 120 8.41 19.74 -5.12
CA LYS A 120 7.46 20.80 -5.48
C LYS A 120 7.88 21.55 -6.73
N LEU A 121 6.91 21.97 -7.54
CA LEU A 121 7.15 22.82 -8.70
C LEU A 121 7.64 24.20 -8.25
N ALA A 122 8.68 24.71 -8.92
CA ALA A 122 9.30 26.01 -8.66
C ALA A 122 8.60 27.17 -9.39
N SER A 123 7.92 26.87 -10.48
CA SER A 123 7.31 27.84 -11.39
C SER A 123 6.06 27.25 -12.06
N GLY A 124 5.41 28.06 -12.90
CA GLY A 124 4.22 27.67 -13.65
C GLY A 124 2.91 27.73 -12.83
N PRO A 125 1.80 27.27 -13.44
CA PRO A 125 0.45 27.41 -12.87
C PRO A 125 0.27 26.71 -11.51
N PHE A 126 1.05 25.65 -11.26
CA PHE A 126 0.98 24.84 -10.05
C PHE A 126 2.18 25.05 -9.13
N ASN A 127 2.81 26.23 -9.16
CA ASN A 127 3.90 26.58 -8.25
C ASN A 127 3.53 26.27 -6.78
N GLY A 128 4.41 25.52 -6.09
CA GLY A 128 4.22 25.08 -4.71
C GLY A 128 3.46 23.76 -4.53
N TYR A 129 2.85 23.20 -5.58
CA TYR A 129 2.26 21.85 -5.56
C TYR A 129 3.28 20.77 -5.95
N PRO A 130 3.05 19.49 -5.60
CA PRO A 130 3.89 18.38 -6.06
C PRO A 130 3.98 18.34 -7.59
N ARG A 131 5.16 18.03 -8.13
CA ARG A 131 5.34 17.84 -9.59
C ARG A 131 4.38 16.78 -10.16
N VAL A 132 4.26 15.66 -9.46
CA VAL A 132 3.31 14.58 -9.81
C VAL A 132 1.85 15.04 -9.90
N PHE A 133 1.45 16.08 -9.15
CA PHE A 133 0.11 16.64 -9.25
C PHE A 133 -0.09 17.34 -10.62
N GLY A 134 0.92 18.08 -11.10
CA GLY A 134 0.87 18.67 -12.45
C GLY A 134 0.87 17.62 -13.56
N LEU A 135 1.55 16.49 -13.36
CA LEU A 135 1.50 15.33 -14.27
C LEU A 135 0.10 14.73 -14.34
N ALA A 136 -0.52 14.43 -13.18
CA ALA A 136 -1.87 13.89 -13.11
C ALA A 136 -2.91 14.86 -13.69
N TRP A 137 -2.76 16.16 -13.44
CA TRP A 137 -3.60 17.21 -14.01
C TRP A 137 -3.60 17.21 -15.53
N ALA A 138 -2.41 17.20 -16.13
CA ALA A 138 -2.25 17.19 -17.58
C ALA A 138 -2.85 15.93 -18.21
N PHE A 139 -2.63 14.76 -17.59
CA PHE A 139 -3.22 13.50 -18.04
C PHE A 139 -4.76 13.59 -18.07
N VAL A 140 -5.38 13.97 -16.94
CA VAL A 140 -6.86 14.05 -16.84
C VAL A 140 -7.45 15.10 -17.80
N ALA A 141 -6.78 16.24 -17.99
CA ALA A 141 -7.24 17.30 -18.88
C ALA A 141 -7.32 16.83 -20.34
N HIS A 142 -6.33 16.08 -20.80
CA HIS A 142 -6.18 15.65 -22.20
C HIS A 142 -6.79 14.27 -22.50
N THR A 143 -7.33 13.58 -21.49
CA THR A 143 -8.12 12.34 -21.66
C THR A 143 -9.61 12.51 -21.33
N ASP A 144 -10.06 13.73 -21.04
CA ASP A 144 -11.41 14.02 -20.50
C ASP A 144 -11.78 13.09 -19.33
N SER A 145 -10.83 12.97 -18.39
CA SER A 145 -10.94 12.10 -17.21
C SER A 145 -11.11 10.60 -17.51
N ARG A 146 -10.90 10.15 -18.75
CA ARG A 146 -10.87 8.72 -19.07
C ARG A 146 -9.53 8.14 -18.63
N PHE A 147 -9.58 7.22 -17.69
CA PHE A 147 -8.42 6.49 -17.20
C PHE A 147 -8.27 5.16 -17.93
N ASP A 148 -7.03 4.88 -18.34
CA ASP A 148 -6.59 3.62 -18.88
C ASP A 148 -5.16 3.33 -18.35
N PRO A 149 -4.91 2.17 -17.71
CA PRO A 149 -3.61 1.89 -17.08
C PRO A 149 -2.43 1.85 -18.06
N GLU A 150 -2.64 1.33 -19.28
CA GLU A 150 -1.62 1.25 -20.33
C GLU A 150 -1.24 2.66 -20.82
N THR A 151 -2.25 3.48 -21.11
CA THR A 151 -2.06 4.87 -21.54
C THR A 151 -1.33 5.68 -20.47
N LEU A 152 -1.69 5.51 -19.19
CA LEU A 152 -0.98 6.14 -18.08
C LEU A 152 0.48 5.67 -18.02
N ARG A 153 0.74 4.37 -18.21
CA ARG A 153 2.10 3.82 -18.18
C ARG A 153 2.98 4.46 -19.25
N GLN A 154 2.47 4.57 -20.48
CA GLN A 154 3.17 5.21 -21.59
C GLN A 154 3.42 6.70 -21.33
N PHE A 155 2.41 7.41 -20.82
CA PHE A 155 2.53 8.82 -20.42
C PHE A 155 3.62 9.03 -19.35
N VAL A 156 3.63 8.22 -18.29
CA VAL A 156 4.63 8.30 -17.22
C VAL A 156 6.02 7.92 -17.72
N ARG A 157 6.15 6.89 -18.58
CA ARG A 157 7.44 6.54 -19.19
C ARG A 157 7.96 7.66 -20.07
N ALA A 158 7.13 8.25 -20.93
CA ALA A 158 7.51 9.38 -21.78
C ALA A 158 7.95 10.60 -20.96
N TYR A 159 7.27 10.90 -19.85
CA TYR A 159 7.69 11.93 -18.91
C TYR A 159 9.09 11.65 -18.34
N GLN A 160 9.32 10.42 -17.89
CA GLN A 160 10.57 10.01 -17.25
C GLN A 160 11.78 9.96 -18.20
N ARG A 161 11.56 9.89 -19.52
CA ARG A 161 12.64 10.05 -20.53
C ARG A 161 13.35 11.39 -20.42
N VAL A 162 12.64 12.43 -19.96
CA VAL A 162 13.20 13.78 -19.79
C VAL A 162 13.61 14.01 -18.34
N GLN A 163 12.76 13.66 -17.38
CA GLN A 163 13.07 13.85 -15.96
C GLN A 163 12.58 12.67 -15.11
N PRO A 164 13.49 11.89 -14.49
CA PRO A 164 13.12 10.79 -13.59
C PRO A 164 12.19 11.24 -12.46
N LEU A 165 11.16 10.42 -12.20
CA LEU A 165 10.32 10.56 -11.02
C LEU A 165 10.95 9.80 -9.87
N THR A 166 10.82 10.34 -8.65
CA THR A 166 11.24 9.62 -7.45
C THR A 166 10.29 8.47 -7.14
N ILE A 167 10.76 7.48 -6.38
CA ILE A 167 9.95 6.37 -5.84
C ILE A 167 8.70 6.92 -5.14
N GLY A 168 8.86 7.96 -4.33
CA GLY A 168 7.75 8.63 -3.66
C GLY A 168 6.75 9.28 -4.63
N GLU A 169 7.22 9.87 -5.74
CA GLU A 169 6.32 10.44 -6.75
C GLU A 169 5.56 9.36 -7.52
N LEU A 170 6.19 8.23 -7.85
CA LEU A 170 5.52 7.12 -8.53
C LEU A 170 4.36 6.57 -7.68
N TRP A 171 4.55 6.40 -6.37
CA TRP A 171 3.46 6.04 -5.45
C TRP A 171 2.36 7.11 -5.37
N ALA A 172 2.73 8.38 -5.50
CA ALA A 172 1.78 9.49 -5.46
C ALA A 172 0.98 9.69 -6.76
N VAL A 173 1.29 8.98 -7.86
CA VAL A 173 0.52 9.05 -9.12
C VAL A 173 -0.95 8.66 -8.88
N ALA A 174 -1.19 7.50 -8.26
CA ALA A 174 -2.54 7.04 -7.94
C ALA A 174 -3.31 8.07 -7.11
N ILE A 175 -2.69 8.52 -6.02
CA ILE A 175 -3.27 9.48 -5.07
C ILE A 175 -3.63 10.79 -5.78
N THR A 176 -2.73 11.31 -6.61
CA THR A 176 -2.96 12.59 -7.31
C THR A 176 -4.00 12.47 -8.41
N LEU A 177 -4.09 11.34 -9.11
CA LEU A 177 -5.20 11.07 -10.04
C LEU A 177 -6.54 11.09 -9.32
N ARG A 178 -6.67 10.42 -8.17
CA ARG A 178 -7.90 10.47 -7.34
C ARG A 178 -8.26 11.90 -6.96
N ILE A 179 -7.29 12.69 -6.50
CA ILE A 179 -7.50 14.11 -6.14
C ILE A 179 -8.00 14.92 -7.34
N VAL A 180 -7.40 14.75 -8.52
CA VAL A 180 -7.77 15.51 -9.72
C VAL A 180 -9.15 15.09 -10.22
N LEU A 181 -9.50 13.81 -10.17
CA LEU A 181 -10.84 13.32 -10.52
C LEU A 181 -11.92 13.84 -9.56
N VAL A 182 -11.65 13.85 -8.25
CA VAL A 182 -12.56 14.42 -7.25
C VAL A 182 -12.71 15.93 -7.44
N GLU A 183 -11.63 16.66 -7.73
CA GLU A 183 -11.69 18.08 -8.09
C GLU A 183 -12.55 18.29 -9.34
N ASN A 184 -12.35 17.51 -10.40
CA ASN A 184 -13.12 17.67 -11.63
C ASN A 184 -14.60 17.35 -11.41
N LEU A 185 -14.92 16.32 -10.62
CA LEU A 185 -16.29 16.00 -10.25
C LEU A 185 -16.94 17.13 -9.46
N ARG A 186 -16.20 17.75 -8.53
CA ARG A 186 -16.68 18.91 -7.78
C ARG A 186 -17.04 20.07 -8.72
N ARG A 187 -16.24 20.32 -9.76
CA ARG A 187 -16.52 21.36 -10.76
C ARG A 187 -17.76 21.02 -11.57
N ALA A 188 -17.88 19.78 -12.04
CA ALA A 188 -19.06 19.29 -12.76
C ALA A 188 -20.32 19.37 -11.89
N ALA A 189 -20.26 18.93 -10.62
CA ALA A 189 -21.38 18.96 -9.69
C ALA A 189 -21.82 20.39 -9.36
N THR A 190 -20.87 21.30 -9.12
CA THR A 190 -21.17 22.73 -8.89
C THR A 190 -21.91 23.31 -10.09
N ARG A 191 -21.48 22.98 -11.30
CA ARG A 191 -22.11 23.42 -12.55
C ARG A 191 -23.49 22.82 -12.77
N ILE A 192 -23.70 21.54 -12.44
CA ILE A 192 -25.03 20.90 -12.48
C ILE A 192 -26.00 21.63 -11.58
N VAL A 193 -25.58 21.96 -10.35
CA VAL A 193 -26.41 22.67 -9.36
C VAL A 193 -26.70 24.10 -9.84
N SER A 194 -25.70 24.86 -10.30
CA SER A 194 -25.92 26.23 -10.77
C SER A 194 -26.79 26.29 -12.03
N SER A 195 -26.59 25.37 -12.98
CA SER A 195 -27.40 25.28 -14.20
C SER A 195 -28.84 24.88 -13.89
N ARG A 196 -29.07 24.09 -12.84
CA ARG A 196 -30.41 23.79 -12.37
C ARG A 196 -31.07 24.99 -11.68
N ALA A 197 -30.36 25.69 -10.80
CA ALA A 197 -30.89 26.90 -10.17
C ALA A 197 -31.30 27.94 -11.22
N ALA A 198 -30.49 28.11 -12.27
CA ALA A 198 -30.78 28.97 -13.41
C ALA A 198 -32.05 28.55 -14.19
N ARG A 199 -32.29 27.24 -14.38
CA ARG A 199 -33.53 26.74 -15.00
C ARG A 199 -34.76 26.99 -14.14
N GLN A 200 -34.65 26.78 -12.83
CA GLN A 200 -35.75 27.04 -11.89
C GLN A 200 -36.11 28.52 -11.82
N GLU A 201 -35.11 29.40 -11.87
CA GLU A 201 -35.34 30.83 -11.97
C GLU A 201 -36.04 31.20 -13.28
N ALA A 202 -35.66 30.58 -14.39
CA ALA A 202 -36.33 30.77 -15.68
C ALA A 202 -37.79 30.31 -15.66
N ASP A 203 -38.08 29.17 -15.04
CA ASP A 203 -39.46 28.69 -14.86
C ASP A 203 -40.29 29.68 -14.04
N ALA A 204 -39.77 30.14 -12.89
CA ALA A 204 -40.47 31.12 -12.04
C ALA A 204 -40.67 32.50 -12.72
N VAL A 205 -39.76 32.89 -13.63
CA VAL A 205 -39.94 34.09 -14.45
C VAL A 205 -40.99 33.84 -15.54
N ALA A 206 -40.96 32.67 -16.20
CA ALA A 206 -41.94 32.29 -17.20
C ALA A 206 -43.37 32.22 -16.62
N ASP A 207 -43.54 31.64 -15.44
CA ASP A 207 -44.84 31.52 -14.78
C ASP A 207 -45.44 32.90 -14.45
N ARG A 208 -44.60 33.86 -14.02
CA ARG A 208 -45.01 35.26 -13.81
C ARG A 208 -45.33 36.00 -15.11
N LEU A 209 -44.59 35.74 -16.18
CA LEU A 209 -44.86 36.33 -17.50
C LEU A 209 -46.17 35.81 -18.09
N LEU A 210 -46.46 34.53 -17.90
CA LEU A 210 -47.62 33.85 -18.48
C LEU A 210 -48.87 33.89 -17.57
N GLY A 211 -48.74 34.26 -16.30
CA GLY A 211 -49.85 34.30 -15.35
C GLY A 211 -50.36 32.90 -14.97
N VAL A 212 -49.45 31.93 -14.83
CA VAL A 212 -49.75 30.54 -14.48
C VAL A 212 -49.76 30.39 -12.95
N ASP A 213 -50.51 29.42 -12.41
CA ASP A 213 -50.61 29.14 -10.97
C ASP A 213 -51.12 30.31 -10.10
N GLY A 214 -52.05 31.11 -10.62
CA GLY A 214 -52.77 32.13 -9.83
C GLY A 214 -52.02 33.46 -9.65
N TYR A 215 -50.89 33.66 -10.32
CA TYR A 215 -50.21 34.95 -10.39
C TYR A 215 -50.81 35.85 -11.48
N PRO A 216 -50.98 37.17 -11.25
CA PRO A 216 -51.31 38.10 -12.32
C PRO A 216 -50.16 38.15 -13.33
N ALA A 217 -50.47 38.14 -14.62
CA ALA A 217 -49.45 38.24 -15.67
C ALA A 217 -48.69 39.58 -15.53
N GLU A 218 -47.36 39.49 -15.38
CA GLU A 218 -46.47 40.65 -15.23
C GLU A 218 -45.52 40.75 -16.44
N PRO A 219 -45.88 41.49 -17.51
CA PRO A 219 -45.10 41.53 -18.75
C PRO A 219 -43.64 42.02 -18.58
N ASP A 220 -43.40 42.83 -17.55
CA ASP A 220 -42.09 43.43 -17.24
C ASP A 220 -41.27 42.63 -16.22
N ALA A 221 -41.74 41.47 -15.75
CA ALA A 221 -41.06 40.69 -14.70
C ALA A 221 -39.61 40.33 -15.08
N LEU A 222 -39.37 39.99 -16.35
CA LEU A 222 -38.04 39.71 -16.88
C LEU A 222 -37.13 40.96 -16.85
N ILE A 223 -37.67 42.10 -17.27
CA ILE A 223 -36.95 43.38 -17.31
C ILE A 223 -36.59 43.82 -15.88
N ARG A 224 -37.52 43.72 -14.92
CA ARG A 224 -37.26 44.09 -13.52
C ARG A 224 -36.22 43.20 -12.83
N SER A 225 -36.31 41.89 -13.05
CA SER A 225 -35.41 40.92 -12.40
C SER A 225 -34.00 40.92 -12.99
N HIS A 226 -33.87 41.19 -14.29
CA HIS A 226 -32.60 40.98 -15.00
C HIS A 226 -31.99 42.21 -15.67
N ALA A 227 -32.58 43.41 -15.55
CA ALA A 227 -32.00 44.65 -16.12
C ALA A 227 -30.58 44.99 -15.61
N ARG A 228 -30.21 44.53 -14.40
CA ARG A 228 -28.90 44.82 -13.76
C ARG A 228 -27.86 43.70 -13.93
N HIS A 229 -28.25 42.54 -14.47
CA HIS A 229 -27.33 41.42 -14.65
C HIS A 229 -26.49 41.61 -15.92
N ALA A 230 -25.16 41.51 -15.80
CA ALA A 230 -24.22 41.76 -16.91
C ALA A 230 -24.30 40.67 -18.01
N ALA A 231 -24.56 39.42 -17.62
CA ALA A 231 -24.80 38.30 -18.53
C ALA A 231 -25.84 37.34 -17.93
N LEU A 232 -26.70 36.81 -18.79
CA LEU A 232 -27.69 35.79 -18.39
C LEU A 232 -27.03 34.41 -18.43
N ALA A 233 -27.36 33.56 -17.46
CA ALA A 233 -26.89 32.18 -17.48
C ALA A 233 -27.45 31.45 -18.71
N PRO A 234 -26.64 30.72 -19.50
CA PRO A 234 -27.14 30.03 -20.69
C PRO A 234 -28.29 29.07 -20.42
N ALA A 235 -28.22 28.32 -19.32
CA ALA A 235 -29.29 27.41 -18.90
C ALA A 235 -30.61 28.15 -18.57
N PHE A 236 -30.54 29.38 -18.06
CA PHE A 236 -31.73 30.23 -17.85
C PHE A 236 -32.34 30.63 -19.20
N VAL A 237 -31.49 31.10 -20.14
CA VAL A 237 -31.93 31.55 -21.47
C VAL A 237 -32.60 30.42 -22.26
N VAL A 238 -31.98 29.23 -22.29
CA VAL A 238 -32.53 28.07 -23.00
C VAL A 238 -33.87 27.63 -22.44
N GLN A 239 -34.00 27.58 -21.11
CA GLN A 239 -35.25 27.20 -20.45
C GLN A 239 -36.35 28.22 -20.70
N LEU A 240 -36.03 29.52 -20.64
CA LEU A 240 -36.99 30.59 -20.90
C LEU A 240 -37.47 30.56 -22.36
N ILE A 241 -36.56 30.36 -23.32
CA ILE A 241 -36.92 30.19 -24.74
C ILE A 241 -37.81 28.96 -24.92
N HIS A 242 -37.49 27.84 -24.27
CA HIS A 242 -38.28 26.63 -24.35
C HIS A 242 -39.72 26.84 -23.84
N ARG A 243 -39.89 27.48 -22.69
CA ARG A 243 -41.21 27.78 -22.09
C ARG A 243 -42.04 28.78 -22.92
N LEU A 244 -41.39 29.69 -23.64
CA LEU A 244 -42.07 30.74 -24.42
C LEU A 244 -42.19 30.42 -25.92
N ARG A 245 -41.70 29.26 -26.39
CA ARG A 245 -41.61 28.91 -27.82
C ARG A 245 -42.97 28.85 -28.53
N ASP A 246 -44.00 28.41 -27.83
CA ASP A 246 -45.36 28.22 -28.37
C ASP A 246 -46.24 29.47 -28.20
N GLN A 247 -45.69 30.58 -27.72
CA GLN A 247 -46.38 31.85 -27.54
C GLN A 247 -46.15 32.75 -28.77
N ASP A 248 -47.17 33.50 -29.20
CA ASP A 248 -47.05 34.40 -30.35
C ASP A 248 -45.95 35.47 -30.09
N PRO A 249 -44.90 35.57 -30.93
CA PRO A 249 -43.83 36.55 -30.78
C PRO A 249 -44.30 38.01 -30.72
N ARG A 250 -45.50 38.31 -31.24
CA ARG A 250 -46.12 39.64 -31.16
C ARG A 250 -46.82 39.89 -29.81
N ALA A 251 -47.08 38.86 -29.02
CA ALA A 251 -47.80 38.92 -27.75
C ALA A 251 -46.89 38.97 -26.51
N THR A 252 -45.56 38.77 -26.63
CA THR A 252 -44.65 38.72 -25.47
C THR A 252 -43.46 39.68 -25.58
N PRO A 253 -43.56 40.93 -25.07
CA PRO A 253 -42.48 41.93 -25.05
C PRO A 253 -41.15 41.41 -24.45
N ALA A 254 -41.23 40.46 -23.53
CA ALA A 254 -40.08 39.83 -22.89
C ALA A 254 -39.18 39.04 -23.86
N LEU A 255 -39.75 38.42 -24.90
CA LEU A 255 -39.00 37.60 -25.86
C LEU A 255 -38.17 38.49 -26.81
N ARG A 256 -38.75 39.62 -27.22
CA ARG A 256 -38.05 40.66 -27.97
C ARG A 256 -36.91 41.29 -27.15
N TRP A 257 -37.15 41.62 -25.88
CA TRP A 257 -36.09 42.11 -24.98
C TRP A 257 -34.93 41.12 -24.84
N LEU A 258 -35.24 39.82 -24.73
CA LEU A 258 -34.23 38.77 -24.65
C LEU A 258 -33.41 38.71 -25.95
N GLN A 259 -34.06 38.73 -27.12
CA GLN A 259 -33.38 38.76 -28.42
C GLN A 259 -32.48 39.99 -28.59
N GLU A 260 -32.96 41.18 -28.24
CA GLU A 260 -32.18 42.43 -28.27
C GLU A 260 -30.94 42.34 -27.37
N ARG A 261 -31.07 41.73 -26.17
CA ARG A 261 -29.95 41.51 -25.25
C ARG A 261 -28.93 40.48 -25.74
N LEU A 262 -29.38 39.39 -26.33
CA LEU A 262 -28.50 38.38 -26.93
C LEU A 262 -27.73 38.94 -28.13
N ALA A 263 -28.41 39.72 -28.98
CA ALA A 263 -27.77 40.43 -30.09
C ALA A 263 -26.72 41.43 -29.61
N ALA A 264 -26.99 42.16 -28.51
CA ALA A 264 -26.01 43.05 -27.88
C ALA A 264 -24.79 42.31 -27.30
N GLN A 265 -24.92 41.01 -27.00
CA GLN A 265 -23.83 40.13 -26.59
C GLN A 265 -23.15 39.39 -27.76
N GLY A 266 -23.56 39.67 -29.00
CA GLY A 266 -23.00 39.05 -30.21
C GLY A 266 -23.40 37.59 -30.41
N THR A 267 -24.54 37.15 -29.86
CA THR A 267 -25.01 35.76 -29.94
C THR A 267 -26.50 35.68 -30.33
N THR A 268 -26.97 34.49 -30.70
CA THR A 268 -28.36 34.22 -31.09
C THR A 268 -29.01 33.18 -30.19
N SER A 269 -30.34 33.14 -30.17
CA SER A 269 -31.11 32.12 -29.44
C SER A 269 -30.73 30.70 -29.85
N GLU A 270 -30.64 30.44 -31.16
CA GLU A 270 -30.24 29.14 -31.70
C GLU A 270 -28.81 28.75 -31.32
N ALA A 271 -27.87 29.69 -31.38
CA ALA A 271 -26.49 29.45 -30.99
C ALA A 271 -26.37 29.09 -29.51
N ILE A 272 -27.08 29.80 -28.62
CA ILE A 272 -27.07 29.49 -27.17
C ILE A 272 -27.73 28.15 -26.87
N VAL A 273 -28.85 27.81 -27.53
CA VAL A 273 -29.51 26.52 -27.35
C VAL A 273 -28.59 25.39 -27.80
N HIS A 274 -27.94 25.53 -28.96
CA HIS A 274 -27.01 24.54 -29.47
C HIS A 274 -25.80 24.36 -28.54
N ASP A 275 -25.16 25.46 -28.13
CA ASP A 275 -24.00 25.45 -27.25
C ASP A 275 -24.34 24.86 -25.86
N GLU A 276 -25.49 25.20 -25.27
CA GLU A 276 -25.91 24.61 -24.00
C GLU A 276 -26.21 23.11 -24.12
N HIS A 277 -26.86 22.64 -25.19
CA HIS A 277 -27.07 21.21 -25.41
C HIS A 277 -25.74 20.45 -25.60
N GLN A 278 -24.82 20.99 -26.39
CA GLN A 278 -23.47 20.43 -26.54
C GLN A 278 -22.77 20.37 -25.18
N ARG A 279 -22.85 21.45 -24.39
CA ARG A 279 -22.28 21.55 -23.04
C ARG A 279 -22.87 20.54 -22.05
N GLN A 280 -24.17 20.28 -22.11
CA GLN A 280 -24.82 19.25 -21.28
C GLN A 280 -24.41 17.84 -21.69
N GLY A 281 -24.40 17.54 -23.00
CA GLY A 281 -23.92 16.24 -23.52
C GLY A 281 -22.47 15.99 -23.14
N ALA A 282 -21.62 17.00 -23.32
CA ALA A 282 -20.25 17.04 -22.85
C ALA A 282 -20.13 16.72 -21.35
N SER A 283 -20.88 17.43 -20.50
CA SER A 283 -20.79 17.27 -19.05
C SER A 283 -21.21 15.86 -18.61
N ASN A 284 -22.22 15.28 -19.27
CA ASN A 284 -22.64 13.90 -19.03
C ASN A 284 -21.52 12.89 -19.33
N VAL A 285 -20.81 13.06 -20.45
CA VAL A 285 -19.67 12.21 -20.81
C VAL A 285 -18.54 12.34 -19.79
N THR A 286 -18.18 13.54 -19.34
CA THR A 286 -17.13 13.72 -18.33
C THR A 286 -17.51 13.10 -16.99
N VAL A 287 -18.74 13.33 -16.49
CA VAL A 287 -19.15 12.74 -15.21
C VAL A 287 -19.11 11.22 -15.30
N ARG A 288 -19.61 10.63 -16.40
CA ARG A 288 -19.49 9.19 -16.65
C ARG A 288 -18.03 8.73 -16.66
N ASN A 289 -17.16 9.40 -17.42
CA ASN A 289 -15.73 9.06 -17.49
C ASN A 289 -15.05 9.15 -16.12
N ILE A 290 -15.36 10.17 -15.32
CA ILE A 290 -14.83 10.32 -13.96
C ILE A 290 -15.27 9.13 -13.10
N ILE A 291 -16.57 8.82 -13.06
CA ILE A 291 -17.10 7.71 -12.24
C ILE A 291 -16.52 6.37 -12.68
N THR A 292 -16.50 6.08 -13.99
CA THR A 292 -15.89 4.86 -14.52
C THR A 292 -14.42 4.77 -14.16
N SER A 293 -13.68 5.89 -14.26
CA SER A 293 -12.26 5.93 -13.92
C SER A 293 -11.99 5.76 -12.42
N MET A 294 -12.84 6.30 -11.55
CA MET A 294 -12.74 6.07 -10.10
C MET A 294 -12.88 4.58 -9.77
N ARG A 295 -13.81 3.86 -10.41
CA ARG A 295 -13.92 2.40 -10.25
C ARG A 295 -12.66 1.69 -10.70
N LEU A 296 -12.19 1.99 -11.92
CA LEU A 296 -10.98 1.38 -12.47
C LEU A 296 -9.74 1.65 -11.60
N LEU A 297 -9.58 2.86 -11.04
CA LEU A 297 -8.45 3.18 -10.14
C LEU A 297 -8.43 2.32 -8.87
N SER A 298 -9.60 1.89 -8.38
CA SER A 298 -9.71 1.00 -7.21
C SER A 298 -9.38 -0.47 -7.56
N ASP A 299 -9.55 -0.87 -8.82
CA ASP A 299 -9.28 -2.25 -9.29
C ASP A 299 -7.83 -2.47 -9.73
N VAL A 300 -7.07 -1.40 -10.01
CA VAL A 300 -5.68 -1.51 -10.47
C VAL A 300 -4.74 -2.02 -9.38
N ASP A 301 -3.91 -3.04 -9.70
CA ASP A 301 -2.74 -3.37 -8.88
C ASP A 301 -1.64 -2.30 -9.06
N TRP A 302 -1.66 -1.30 -8.18
CA TRP A 302 -0.68 -0.22 -8.16
C TRP A 302 0.75 -0.69 -7.90
N ARG A 303 0.94 -1.89 -7.33
CA ARG A 303 2.28 -2.47 -7.15
C ARG A 303 2.86 -2.87 -8.49
N GLU A 304 2.08 -3.53 -9.33
CA GLU A 304 2.49 -3.90 -10.68
C GLU A 304 2.70 -2.66 -11.55
N PHE A 305 1.78 -1.70 -11.49
CA PHE A 305 1.94 -0.42 -12.19
C PHE A 305 3.26 0.26 -11.81
N PHE A 306 3.53 0.43 -10.51
CA PHE A 306 4.76 1.01 -9.99
C PHE A 306 6.00 0.29 -10.54
N GLU A 307 6.03 -1.05 -10.47
CA GLU A 307 7.15 -1.84 -10.96
C GLU A 307 7.35 -1.68 -12.46
N SER A 308 6.27 -1.54 -13.23
CA SER A 308 6.37 -1.36 -14.68
C SER A 308 6.98 -0.02 -15.12
N VAL A 309 6.99 1.01 -14.25
CA VAL A 309 7.48 2.36 -14.58
C VAL A 309 8.67 2.83 -13.73
N SER A 310 9.06 2.08 -12.69
CA SER A 310 10.19 2.43 -11.83
C SER A 310 11.53 2.22 -12.53
N LEU A 311 12.22 3.32 -12.85
CA LEU A 311 13.59 3.28 -13.40
C LEU A 311 14.60 2.66 -12.43
N VAL A 312 14.36 2.79 -11.12
CA VAL A 312 15.20 2.15 -10.08
C VAL A 312 15.04 0.64 -10.14
N ASP A 313 13.81 0.14 -10.28
CA ASP A 313 13.54 -1.28 -10.42
C ASP A 313 14.11 -1.86 -11.71
N GLU A 314 14.00 -1.11 -12.82
CA GLU A 314 14.59 -1.48 -14.10
C GLU A 314 16.11 -1.65 -13.98
N ALA A 315 16.79 -0.67 -13.36
CA ALA A 315 18.23 -0.74 -13.11
C ALA A 315 18.61 -1.93 -12.23
N LEU A 316 17.89 -2.17 -11.12
CA LEU A 316 18.16 -3.29 -10.22
C LEU A 316 17.91 -4.64 -10.88
N ARG A 317 16.86 -4.78 -11.70
CA ARG A 317 16.58 -6.01 -12.47
C ARG A 317 17.65 -6.29 -13.51
N ALA A 318 18.18 -5.27 -14.16
CA ALA A 318 19.23 -5.45 -15.17
C ALA A 318 20.56 -5.93 -14.56
N GLY A 319 20.83 -5.58 -13.30
CA GLY A 319 22.12 -5.85 -12.64
C GLY A 319 22.09 -6.86 -11.49
N SER A 320 20.95 -7.49 -11.17
CA SER A 320 20.84 -8.43 -10.04
C SER A 320 19.57 -9.29 -10.11
N ASP A 321 19.45 -10.28 -9.20
CA ASP A 321 18.26 -11.12 -9.02
C ASP A 321 17.07 -10.39 -8.36
N PHE A 322 17.08 -9.06 -8.30
CA PHE A 322 16.02 -8.24 -7.74
C PHE A 322 14.63 -8.60 -8.29
N GLY A 323 14.52 -8.96 -9.57
CA GLY A 323 13.25 -9.38 -10.19
C GLY A 323 12.65 -10.67 -9.62
N ALA A 324 13.48 -11.55 -9.06
CA ALA A 324 13.06 -12.81 -8.46
C ALA A 324 12.59 -12.65 -6.99
N MET A 325 12.85 -11.49 -6.38
CA MET A 325 12.50 -11.20 -4.99
C MET A 325 10.98 -10.97 -4.80
N ASP A 326 10.48 -11.26 -3.60
CA ASP A 326 9.11 -10.91 -3.24
C ASP A 326 8.93 -9.38 -3.15
N PHE A 327 7.67 -8.93 -3.23
CA PHE A 327 7.37 -7.50 -3.20
C PHE A 327 7.88 -6.81 -1.91
N PRO A 328 7.69 -7.37 -0.69
CA PRO A 328 8.25 -6.79 0.53
C PRO A 328 9.77 -6.59 0.48
N SER A 329 10.51 -7.54 -0.09
CA SER A 329 11.96 -7.45 -0.23
C SER A 329 12.37 -6.37 -1.21
N ARG A 330 11.69 -6.28 -2.36
CA ARG A 330 11.92 -5.19 -3.31
C ARG A 330 11.64 -3.82 -2.68
N ASP A 331 10.60 -3.72 -1.86
CA ASP A 331 10.28 -2.49 -1.11
C ASP A 331 11.36 -2.13 -0.07
N LEU A 332 11.99 -3.10 0.59
CA LEU A 332 13.13 -2.84 1.48
C LEU A 332 14.29 -2.13 0.75
N TYR A 333 14.59 -2.57 -0.47
CA TYR A 333 15.67 -2.00 -1.27
C TYR A 333 15.30 -0.59 -1.72
N ARG A 334 14.07 -0.39 -2.20
CA ARG A 334 13.53 0.92 -2.58
C ARG A 334 13.60 1.91 -1.42
N ARG A 335 13.11 1.54 -0.23
CA ARG A 335 13.18 2.38 0.98
C ARG A 335 14.61 2.73 1.37
N ALA A 336 15.53 1.77 1.26
CA ALA A 336 16.95 2.02 1.54
C ALA A 336 17.56 3.01 0.54
N ILE A 337 17.24 2.88 -0.75
CA ILE A 337 17.65 3.80 -1.81
C ILE A 337 17.08 5.21 -1.56
N GLU A 338 15.78 5.34 -1.30
CA GLU A 338 15.14 6.62 -0.97
C GLU A 338 15.82 7.28 0.24
N GLN A 339 16.11 6.51 1.29
CA GLN A 339 16.75 7.02 2.49
C GLN A 339 18.17 7.54 2.18
N LEU A 340 18.97 6.76 1.45
CA LEU A 340 20.34 7.14 1.10
C LEU A 340 20.37 8.34 0.14
N ALA A 341 19.47 8.40 -0.84
CA ALA A 341 19.33 9.53 -1.75
C ALA A 341 18.96 10.81 -0.99
N ARG A 342 17.97 10.77 -0.09
CA ARG A 342 17.54 11.94 0.70
C ARG A 342 18.64 12.50 1.61
N GLY A 343 19.53 11.66 2.12
CA GLY A 343 20.66 12.08 2.95
C GLY A 343 21.96 12.33 2.20
N SER A 344 21.96 12.25 0.87
CA SER A 344 23.12 12.52 0.02
C SER A 344 22.78 13.57 -1.04
N ASN A 345 23.78 13.98 -1.83
CA ASN A 345 23.57 14.84 -2.99
C ASN A 345 23.33 14.03 -4.28
N ARG A 346 22.90 12.76 -4.15
CA ARG A 346 22.69 11.82 -5.26
C ARG A 346 21.21 11.51 -5.47
N THR A 347 20.84 11.22 -6.71
CA THR A 347 19.50 10.74 -7.06
C THR A 347 19.30 9.29 -6.65
N GLU A 348 18.04 8.85 -6.57
CA GLU A 348 17.70 7.46 -6.27
C GLU A 348 18.30 6.48 -7.30
N LEU A 349 18.33 6.87 -8.58
CA LEU A 349 18.94 6.07 -9.64
C LEU A 349 20.47 5.97 -9.50
N GLU A 350 21.14 7.07 -9.14
CA GLU A 350 22.59 7.07 -8.88
C GLU A 350 22.96 6.21 -7.67
N ILE A 351 22.12 6.18 -6.63
CA ILE A 351 22.31 5.28 -5.48
C ILE A 351 22.13 3.82 -5.89
N ALA A 352 21.11 3.50 -6.69
CA ALA A 352 20.88 2.15 -7.19
C ALA A 352 22.07 1.67 -8.04
N GLN A 353 22.54 2.49 -8.98
CA GLN A 353 23.72 2.20 -9.80
C GLN A 353 25.00 2.06 -8.98
N ALA A 354 25.19 2.89 -7.95
CA ALA A 354 26.33 2.77 -7.05
C ALA A 354 26.30 1.46 -6.24
N ALA A 355 25.13 1.01 -5.79
CA ALA A 355 24.98 -0.26 -5.10
C ALA A 355 25.28 -1.45 -6.02
N LEU A 356 24.78 -1.42 -7.26
CA LEU A 356 25.10 -2.41 -8.29
C LEU A 356 26.60 -2.42 -8.64
N SER A 357 27.22 -1.24 -8.74
CA SER A 357 28.66 -1.12 -9.00
C SER A 357 29.51 -1.65 -7.85
N ALA A 358 29.03 -1.54 -6.60
CA ALA A 358 29.70 -2.12 -5.44
C ALA A 358 29.57 -3.66 -5.47
N ALA A 359 28.38 -4.17 -5.76
CA ALA A 359 28.11 -5.59 -5.90
C ALA A 359 28.91 -6.25 -7.03
N GLY A 360 29.05 -5.59 -8.19
CA GLY A 360 29.84 -6.08 -9.31
C GLY A 360 31.35 -6.15 -9.06
N LYS A 361 31.85 -5.55 -7.97
CA LYS A 361 33.26 -5.67 -7.54
C LYS A 361 33.51 -6.85 -6.61
N ALA A 362 32.45 -7.42 -6.03
CA ALA A 362 32.57 -8.59 -5.18
C ALA A 362 32.85 -9.84 -6.02
N VAL A 363 33.65 -10.75 -5.48
CA VAL A 363 34.03 -12.00 -6.17
C VAL A 363 33.12 -13.16 -5.77
N ALA A 364 32.66 -13.21 -4.51
CA ALA A 364 31.84 -14.30 -4.02
C ALA A 364 31.00 -13.93 -2.79
N GLY A 365 29.91 -14.68 -2.60
CA GLY A 365 29.06 -14.61 -1.42
C GLY A 365 28.02 -13.49 -1.48
N ARG A 366 27.49 -13.14 -0.30
CA ARG A 366 26.39 -12.18 -0.15
C ARG A 366 26.67 -10.77 -0.68
N GLU A 367 27.94 -10.43 -0.88
CA GLU A 367 28.36 -9.11 -1.38
C GLU A 367 28.06 -8.93 -2.88
N LEU A 368 27.82 -10.02 -3.62
CA LEU A 368 27.32 -9.98 -5.01
C LEU A 368 25.90 -9.43 -5.12
N ASP A 369 25.15 -9.41 -4.02
CA ASP A 369 23.80 -8.87 -3.99
C ASP A 369 23.84 -7.37 -3.57
N PRO A 370 23.22 -6.46 -4.35
CA PRO A 370 23.23 -5.03 -4.02
C PRO A 370 22.57 -4.71 -2.67
N GLY A 371 21.66 -5.55 -2.20
CA GLY A 371 21.05 -5.48 -0.89
C GLY A 371 22.05 -5.58 0.26
N TYR A 372 23.22 -6.18 0.05
CA TYR A 372 24.27 -6.19 1.06
C TYR A 372 24.71 -4.76 1.45
N TYR A 373 24.83 -3.89 0.46
CA TYR A 373 25.21 -2.49 0.61
C TYR A 373 24.02 -1.58 0.95
N LEU A 374 22.80 -1.99 0.62
CA LEU A 374 21.60 -1.18 0.90
C LEU A 374 21.04 -1.44 2.30
N ILE A 375 20.92 -2.69 2.71
CA ILE A 375 20.18 -3.10 3.92
C ILE A 375 20.97 -3.94 4.93
N ALA A 376 22.10 -4.55 4.54
CA ALA A 376 22.87 -5.45 5.41
C ALA A 376 24.19 -4.83 5.93
N ALA A 377 25.18 -5.69 6.23
CA ALA A 377 26.42 -5.29 6.90
C ALA A 377 27.28 -4.29 6.10
N GLY A 378 27.24 -4.34 4.76
CA GLY A 378 27.96 -3.41 3.87
C GLY A 378 27.43 -1.97 3.89
N ARG A 379 26.24 -1.76 4.48
CA ARG A 379 25.54 -0.47 4.45
C ARG A 379 26.31 0.69 5.04
N ARG A 380 27.04 0.49 6.14
CA ARG A 380 27.79 1.58 6.79
C ARG A 380 28.91 2.11 5.89
N ALA A 381 29.70 1.21 5.30
CA ALA A 381 30.77 1.57 4.38
C ALA A 381 30.21 2.21 3.10
N PHE A 382 29.14 1.64 2.55
CA PHE A 382 28.46 2.18 1.37
C PHE A 382 27.87 3.58 1.61
N ALA A 383 27.26 3.80 2.78
CA ALA A 383 26.73 5.10 3.15
C ALA A 383 27.82 6.19 3.17
N ALA A 384 29.03 5.84 3.63
CA ALA A 384 30.17 6.77 3.60
C ALA A 384 30.61 7.10 2.17
N THR A 385 30.70 6.12 1.27
CA THR A 385 31.13 6.33 -0.12
C THR A 385 30.14 7.14 -0.96
N VAL A 386 28.83 7.03 -0.70
CA VAL A 386 27.81 7.87 -1.36
C VAL A 386 27.65 9.26 -0.71
N GLY A 387 28.43 9.55 0.34
CA GLY A 387 28.38 10.84 1.04
C GLY A 387 27.11 11.03 1.87
N TYR A 388 26.51 9.96 2.37
CA TYR A 388 25.29 10.02 3.18
C TYR A 388 25.57 10.69 4.52
N ARG A 389 24.89 11.82 4.76
CA ARG A 389 24.85 12.52 6.03
C ARG A 389 23.47 12.33 6.62
N ALA A 390 23.33 11.49 7.65
CA ALA A 390 22.00 11.33 8.22
C ALA A 390 21.55 12.62 8.89
N SER A 391 20.27 12.94 8.68
CA SER A 391 19.60 14.00 9.39
C SER A 391 19.58 13.69 10.89
N VAL A 392 19.90 14.69 11.71
CA VAL A 392 19.83 14.61 13.18
C VAL A 392 18.40 14.31 13.66
N TRP A 393 17.40 14.46 12.79
CA TRP A 393 15.99 14.21 13.06
C TRP A 393 15.45 12.90 12.48
N SER A 394 16.22 12.16 11.68
CA SER A 394 15.83 10.83 11.16
C SER A 394 16.34 9.68 12.04
N HIS A 395 16.47 9.93 13.35
CA HIS A 395 16.97 8.94 14.32
C HIS A 395 15.87 7.93 14.67
N SER A 396 15.62 6.98 13.77
CA SER A 396 14.77 5.81 14.05
C SER A 396 15.49 4.48 13.90
N GLY A 397 16.84 4.44 13.83
CA GLY A 397 17.53 3.15 13.67
C GLY A 397 19.04 3.17 13.86
N ARG A 398 19.59 4.15 14.59
CA ARG A 398 21.06 4.35 14.66
C ARG A 398 21.78 3.59 15.77
N PHE A 399 21.18 2.52 16.29
CA PHE A 399 21.87 1.56 17.15
C PHE A 399 21.86 0.19 16.48
N ASN A 400 22.56 0.11 15.33
CA ASN A 400 22.97 -1.17 14.70
C ASN A 400 24.18 -1.80 15.40
N ALA A 401 24.45 -1.42 16.64
CA ALA A 401 25.20 -2.28 17.54
C ALA A 401 24.11 -2.91 18.40
N ALA A 402 23.96 -4.23 18.34
CA ALA A 402 23.14 -4.93 19.32
C ALA A 402 23.65 -4.47 20.69
N PRO A 403 22.83 -3.77 21.50
CA PRO A 403 23.24 -3.44 22.86
C PRO A 403 23.62 -4.76 23.52
N GLY A 404 24.91 -4.94 23.81
CA GLY A 404 25.37 -6.13 24.52
C GLY A 404 24.60 -6.26 25.84
N VAL A 405 24.50 -7.47 26.37
CA VAL A 405 23.74 -7.77 27.60
C VAL A 405 24.04 -6.76 28.72
N GLY A 406 25.30 -6.34 28.86
CA GLY A 406 25.72 -5.32 29.83
C GLY A 406 25.04 -3.95 29.68
N SER A 407 24.75 -3.50 28.45
CA SER A 407 24.05 -2.22 28.24
C SER A 407 22.56 -2.29 28.56
N TYR A 408 21.93 -3.46 28.39
CA TYR A 408 20.55 -3.70 28.83
C TYR A 408 20.47 -3.73 30.37
N ILE A 409 21.38 -4.45 31.02
CA ILE A 409 21.49 -4.48 32.49
C ILE A 409 21.77 -3.08 33.04
N GLY A 410 22.70 -2.34 32.44
CA GLY A 410 23.03 -0.98 32.84
C GLY A 410 21.84 -0.01 32.71
N ALA A 411 21.04 -0.12 31.64
CA ALA A 411 19.83 0.67 31.47
C ALA A 411 18.78 0.37 32.56
N ILE A 412 18.56 -0.92 32.86
CA ILE A 412 17.66 -1.32 33.95
C ILE A 412 18.16 -0.77 35.29
N ALA A 413 19.45 -0.93 35.60
CA ALA A 413 20.02 -0.42 36.85
C ALA A 413 19.84 1.10 37.01
N LEU A 414 20.06 1.86 35.94
CA LEU A 414 19.86 3.31 35.92
C LEU A 414 18.39 3.69 36.13
N ILE A 415 17.47 3.04 35.41
CA ILE A 415 16.03 3.31 35.54
C ILE A 415 15.53 2.93 36.94
N THR A 416 15.97 1.78 37.48
CA THR A 416 15.67 1.36 38.86
C THR A 416 16.12 2.41 39.86
N ALA A 417 17.34 2.94 39.73
CA ALA A 417 17.85 3.97 40.61
C ALA A 417 16.99 5.24 40.55
N VAL A 418 16.59 5.68 39.34
CA VAL A 418 15.71 6.84 39.16
C VAL A 418 14.34 6.59 39.77
N VAL A 419 13.67 5.48 39.45
CA VAL A 419 12.34 5.13 39.94
C VAL A 419 12.31 4.99 41.46
N LEU A 420 13.36 4.39 42.05
CA LEU A 420 13.48 4.23 43.49
C LEU A 420 13.82 5.54 44.21
N SER A 421 14.60 6.42 43.58
CA SER A 421 15.02 7.69 44.20
C SER A 421 13.86 8.66 44.44
N VAL A 422 12.87 8.72 43.54
CA VAL A 422 11.73 9.63 43.63
C VAL A 422 10.91 9.45 44.93
N PRO A 423 10.42 8.25 45.27
CA PRO A 423 9.69 8.03 46.53
C PRO A 423 10.60 8.18 47.75
N LEU A 424 11.87 7.76 47.68
CA LEU A 424 12.80 7.91 48.81
C LEU A 424 13.10 9.37 49.15
N LEU A 425 13.26 10.24 48.14
CA LEU A 425 13.43 11.68 48.34
C LEU A 425 12.17 12.31 48.96
N ALA A 426 10.98 11.90 48.51
CA ALA A 426 9.71 12.37 49.08
C ALA A 426 9.54 11.94 50.56
N LEU A 427 9.85 10.68 50.88
CA LEU A 427 9.80 10.15 52.24
C LEU A 427 10.83 10.83 53.15
N HIS A 428 12.02 11.13 52.63
CA HIS A 428 13.05 11.86 53.36
C HIS A 428 12.63 13.30 53.67
N ALA A 429 12.06 14.01 52.69
CA ALA A 429 11.50 15.34 52.90
C ALA A 429 10.32 15.34 53.91
N GLY A 430 9.58 14.22 54.00
CA GLY A 430 8.54 13.98 55.00
C GLY A 430 9.07 13.60 56.39
N GLY A 431 10.39 13.63 56.63
CA GLY A 431 11.00 13.39 57.95
C GLY A 431 11.40 11.95 58.25
N ILE A 432 11.28 11.02 57.28
CA ILE A 432 11.72 9.63 57.44
C ILE A 432 13.22 9.53 57.10
N ALA A 433 14.05 9.15 58.07
CA ALA A 433 15.50 9.05 57.89
C ALA A 433 16.09 7.79 58.53
N GLY A 434 17.38 7.55 58.27
CA GLY A 434 18.16 6.46 58.87
C GLY A 434 17.66 5.06 58.46
N LEU A 435 17.60 4.14 59.42
CA LEU A 435 17.32 2.73 59.19
C LEU A 435 15.93 2.46 58.58
N ARG A 436 14.94 3.31 58.89
CA ARG A 436 13.58 3.20 58.32
C ARG A 436 13.56 3.49 56.81
N LEU A 437 14.31 4.51 56.38
CA LEU A 437 14.45 4.84 54.96
C LEU A 437 15.21 3.73 54.21
N ALA A 438 16.24 3.14 54.84
CA ALA A 438 16.98 2.00 54.27
C ALA A 438 16.10 0.74 54.12
N ALA A 439 15.26 0.42 55.11
CA ALA A 439 14.32 -0.68 55.03
C ALA A 439 13.28 -0.47 53.91
N LEU A 440 12.76 0.75 53.77
CA LEU A 440 11.83 1.11 52.69
C LEU A 440 12.52 1.10 51.32
N ALA A 441 13.80 1.48 51.23
CA ALA A 441 14.59 1.37 50.00
C ALA A 441 14.77 -0.09 49.57
N LEU A 442 15.06 -0.99 50.53
CA LEU A 442 15.20 -2.42 50.26
C LEU A 442 13.87 -3.04 49.81
N LEU A 443 12.76 -2.72 50.48
CA LEU A 443 11.42 -3.20 50.11
C LEU A 443 10.96 -2.61 48.76
N GLY A 444 11.30 -1.35 48.49
CA GLY A 444 10.99 -0.65 47.26
C GLY A 444 11.84 -1.08 46.06
N LEU A 445 12.95 -1.79 46.28
CA LEU A 445 13.86 -2.22 45.22
C LEU A 445 13.18 -3.20 44.25
N ILE A 446 12.44 -4.18 44.78
CA ILE A 446 11.74 -5.19 43.97
C ILE A 446 10.73 -4.55 43.01
N PRO A 447 9.75 -3.74 43.47
CA PRO A 447 8.80 -3.08 42.56
C PRO A 447 9.47 -2.06 41.64
N SER A 448 10.57 -1.43 42.06
CA SER A 448 11.33 -0.51 41.20
C SER A 448 12.05 -1.23 40.05
N ILE A 449 12.60 -2.42 40.30
CA ILE A 449 13.21 -3.26 39.26
C ILE A 449 12.15 -3.71 38.26
N ASP A 450 10.98 -4.16 38.71
CA ASP A 450 9.90 -4.59 37.82
C ASP A 450 9.42 -3.44 36.92
N ALA A 451 9.19 -2.24 37.50
CA ALA A 451 8.88 -1.03 36.74
C ALA A 451 9.99 -0.65 35.75
N ALA A 452 11.27 -0.79 36.15
CA ALA A 452 12.40 -0.50 35.29
C ALA A 452 12.50 -1.48 34.11
N VAL A 453 12.26 -2.78 34.33
CA VAL A 453 12.20 -3.78 33.27
C VAL A 453 11.07 -3.47 32.29
N ALA A 454 9.88 -3.13 32.78
CA ALA A 454 8.75 -2.76 31.93
C ALA A 454 9.06 -1.52 31.07
N LEU A 455 9.64 -0.48 31.66
CA LEU A 455 10.05 0.75 30.95
C LEU A 455 11.17 0.48 29.93
N ALA A 456 12.19 -0.31 30.30
CA ALA A 456 13.27 -0.70 29.41
C ALA A 456 12.75 -1.52 28.23
N ASN A 457 11.87 -2.49 28.47
CA ASN A 457 11.24 -3.29 27.41
C ASN A 457 10.35 -2.44 26.50
N ARG A 458 9.58 -1.49 27.06
CA ARG A 458 8.77 -0.55 26.27
C ARG A 458 9.65 0.35 25.40
N ALA A 459 10.73 0.89 25.96
CA ALA A 459 11.69 1.69 25.21
C ALA A 459 12.39 0.87 24.11
N ALA A 460 12.75 -0.38 24.41
CA ALA A 460 13.33 -1.30 23.43
C ALA A 460 12.36 -1.59 22.28
N MET A 461 11.09 -1.93 22.58
CA MET A 461 10.06 -2.19 21.55
C MET A 461 9.76 -0.95 20.68
N MET A 462 9.86 0.26 21.24
CA MET A 462 9.68 1.50 20.46
C MET A 462 10.91 1.82 19.58
N ARG A 463 12.10 1.33 19.95
CA ARG A 463 13.37 1.70 19.32
C ARG A 463 13.85 0.65 18.31
N PHE A 464 13.57 -0.62 18.56
CA PHE A 464 13.95 -1.74 17.71
C PHE A 464 12.69 -2.29 17.03
N GLY A 465 12.49 -1.89 15.76
CA GLY A 465 11.44 -2.45 14.93
C GLY A 465 11.78 -3.86 14.45
N ALA A 466 10.77 -4.69 14.19
CA ALA A 466 10.96 -5.96 13.51
C ALA A 466 11.58 -5.70 12.13
N THR A 467 12.75 -6.30 11.87
CA THR A 467 13.40 -6.20 10.56
C THR A 467 12.94 -7.36 9.71
N THR A 468 12.27 -7.09 8.60
CA THR A 468 11.86 -8.14 7.67
C THR A 468 13.08 -8.69 6.96
N LEU A 469 13.26 -10.01 7.01
CA LEU A 469 14.29 -10.70 6.21
C LEU A 469 13.88 -10.70 4.74
N PRO A 470 14.80 -10.33 3.82
CA PRO A 470 14.53 -10.37 2.39
C PRO A 470 14.37 -11.82 1.92
N GLY A 471 13.58 -12.05 0.88
CA GLY A 471 13.18 -13.35 0.39
C GLY A 471 12.85 -13.35 -1.09
N LEU A 472 13.02 -14.51 -1.71
CA LEU A 472 12.59 -14.77 -3.09
C LEU A 472 11.07 -14.98 -3.16
N ALA A 473 10.45 -14.55 -4.27
CA ALA A 473 9.02 -14.67 -4.48
C ALA A 473 8.59 -16.12 -4.76
N LEU A 474 9.44 -16.89 -5.46
CA LEU A 474 9.17 -18.27 -5.87
C LEU A 474 7.77 -18.44 -6.49
N ARG A 475 7.40 -17.55 -7.43
CA ARG A 475 6.04 -17.49 -8.01
C ARG A 475 5.56 -18.80 -8.64
N GLY A 476 6.49 -19.60 -9.17
CA GLY A 476 6.22 -20.92 -9.76
C GLY A 476 6.31 -22.09 -8.79
N GLY A 477 6.34 -21.84 -7.47
CA GLY A 477 6.53 -22.88 -6.47
C GLY A 477 7.98 -23.09 -6.05
N VAL A 478 8.19 -24.06 -5.15
CA VAL A 478 9.55 -24.44 -4.70
C VAL A 478 10.25 -25.25 -5.80
N PRO A 479 11.39 -24.80 -6.35
CA PRO A 479 12.14 -25.53 -7.36
C PRO A 479 12.92 -26.70 -6.74
N SER A 480 13.35 -27.65 -7.57
CA SER A 480 14.13 -28.83 -7.15
C SER A 480 15.45 -28.48 -6.44
N SER A 481 16.10 -27.36 -6.81
CA SER A 481 17.31 -26.89 -6.14
C SER A 481 17.09 -26.41 -4.70
N LEU A 482 15.84 -26.08 -4.34
CA LEU A 482 15.43 -25.63 -3.01
C LEU A 482 14.46 -26.63 -2.36
N ARG A 483 14.50 -27.90 -2.78
CA ARG A 483 13.64 -28.97 -2.28
C ARG A 483 13.57 -28.91 -0.76
N THR A 484 12.34 -28.89 -0.23
CA THR A 484 12.11 -28.63 1.18
C THR A 484 11.18 -29.68 1.77
N MET A 485 11.52 -30.14 2.96
CA MET A 485 10.68 -31.07 3.71
C MET A 485 10.05 -30.37 4.91
N VAL A 486 8.73 -30.43 5.04
CA VAL A 486 7.98 -30.01 6.21
C VAL A 486 7.79 -31.22 7.11
N VAL A 487 8.27 -31.15 8.35
CA VAL A 487 8.30 -32.29 9.26
C VAL A 487 7.54 -31.99 10.54
N VAL A 488 6.72 -32.95 10.98
CA VAL A 488 5.88 -32.83 12.16
C VAL A 488 6.27 -33.92 13.18
N PRO A 489 7.01 -33.58 14.24
CA PRO A 489 7.34 -34.51 15.31
C PRO A 489 6.09 -34.87 16.14
N THR A 490 5.68 -36.13 16.10
CA THR A 490 4.44 -36.61 16.74
C THR A 490 4.64 -37.91 17.53
N LEU A 491 3.76 -38.21 18.48
CA LEU A 491 3.72 -39.51 19.17
C LEU A 491 2.55 -40.33 18.64
N LEU A 492 2.78 -41.61 18.35
CA LEU A 492 1.70 -42.55 18.06
C LEU A 492 1.05 -42.96 19.38
N THR A 493 -0.12 -42.38 19.67
CA THR A 493 -0.84 -42.60 20.94
C THR A 493 -2.12 -43.38 20.73
N THR A 494 -3.10 -42.80 20.03
CA THR A 494 -4.41 -43.40 19.76
C THR A 494 -4.75 -43.27 18.28
N ARG A 495 -5.69 -44.10 17.81
CA ARG A 495 -6.22 -44.02 16.44
C ARG A 495 -6.77 -42.62 16.13
N ALA A 496 -7.59 -42.06 17.01
CA ALA A 496 -8.20 -40.75 16.80
C ALA A 496 -7.15 -39.62 16.71
N ALA A 497 -6.11 -39.67 17.56
CA ALA A 497 -5.01 -38.71 17.50
C ALA A 497 -4.22 -38.84 16.19
N LEU A 498 -3.95 -40.06 15.74
CA LEU A 498 -3.27 -40.31 14.47
C LEU A 498 -4.09 -39.84 13.26
N GLU A 499 -5.39 -40.10 13.24
CA GLU A 499 -6.30 -39.63 12.18
C GLU A 499 -6.30 -38.10 12.10
N ALA A 500 -6.36 -37.40 13.25
CA ALA A 500 -6.26 -35.94 13.29
C ALA A 500 -4.89 -35.41 12.81
N GLN A 501 -3.80 -36.13 13.09
CA GLN A 501 -2.46 -35.76 12.60
C GLN A 501 -2.32 -35.93 11.08
N LEU A 502 -2.91 -36.99 10.51
CA LEU A 502 -2.95 -37.20 9.06
C LEU A 502 -3.78 -36.12 8.36
N GLU A 503 -4.93 -35.75 8.94
CA GLU A 503 -5.75 -34.63 8.44
C GLU A 503 -4.98 -33.31 8.50
N SER A 504 -4.30 -33.03 9.62
CA SER A 504 -3.48 -31.80 9.73
C SER A 504 -2.36 -31.77 8.70
N LEU A 505 -1.71 -32.90 8.43
CA LEU A 505 -0.66 -33.02 7.43
C LEU A 505 -1.20 -32.72 6.01
N GLU A 506 -2.38 -33.24 5.69
CA GLU A 506 -3.09 -32.95 4.44
C GLU A 506 -3.44 -31.46 4.33
N VAL A 507 -3.94 -30.84 5.41
CA VAL A 507 -4.21 -29.39 5.44
C VAL A 507 -2.95 -28.59 5.20
N HIS A 508 -1.79 -28.99 5.75
CA HIS A 508 -0.51 -28.31 5.48
C HIS A 508 -0.09 -28.42 4.01
N TYR A 509 -0.34 -29.57 3.37
CA TYR A 509 -0.13 -29.74 1.94
C TYR A 509 -1.04 -28.82 1.12
N LEU A 510 -2.35 -28.82 1.40
CA LEU A 510 -3.34 -28.00 0.68
C LEU A 510 -3.14 -26.48 0.89
N ALA A 511 -2.58 -26.07 2.04
CA ALA A 511 -2.21 -24.69 2.30
C ALA A 511 -0.91 -24.26 1.60
N SER A 512 -0.13 -25.20 1.08
CA SER A 512 1.13 -24.94 0.41
C SER A 512 0.94 -24.89 -1.12
N PRO A 513 1.62 -23.96 -1.81
CA PRO A 513 1.58 -23.91 -3.26
C PRO A 513 2.31 -25.10 -3.88
N GLU A 514 2.02 -25.38 -5.15
CA GLU A 514 2.65 -26.47 -5.91
C GLU A 514 4.18 -26.35 -5.94
N GLY A 515 4.89 -27.47 -6.09
CA GLY A 515 6.35 -27.54 -6.17
C GLY A 515 6.97 -28.72 -5.43
N GLU A 516 8.28 -28.62 -5.18
CA GLU A 516 9.12 -29.62 -4.51
C GLU A 516 9.07 -29.48 -2.97
N LEU A 517 7.83 -29.55 -2.44
CA LEU A 517 7.53 -29.62 -1.02
C LEU A 517 7.05 -31.02 -0.63
N TYR A 518 7.70 -31.57 0.39
CA TYR A 518 7.46 -32.91 0.92
C TYR A 518 7.06 -32.83 2.39
N PHE A 519 6.23 -33.74 2.87
CA PHE A 519 5.62 -33.69 4.20
C PHE A 519 5.92 -34.99 4.94
N ALA A 520 6.49 -34.93 6.14
CA ALA A 520 6.84 -36.13 6.90
C ALA A 520 6.32 -36.08 8.34
N LEU A 521 5.73 -37.19 8.79
CA LEU A 521 5.49 -37.44 10.22
C LEU A 521 6.72 -38.09 10.82
N LEU A 522 7.38 -37.38 11.75
CA LEU A 522 8.47 -37.93 12.56
C LEU A 522 7.88 -38.51 13.84
N SER A 523 7.61 -39.80 13.83
CA SER A 523 6.83 -40.43 14.89
C SER A 523 7.69 -41.27 15.83
N ASP A 524 7.38 -41.19 17.13
CA ASP A 524 7.89 -42.11 18.15
C ASP A 524 6.70 -42.82 18.81
N TRP A 525 7.01 -43.92 19.48
CA TRP A 525 6.12 -44.51 20.46
C TRP A 525 6.01 -43.70 21.75
N THR A 526 4.95 -43.95 22.51
CA THR A 526 4.88 -43.57 23.93
C THR A 526 5.89 -44.37 24.77
N ASP A 527 6.33 -43.79 25.88
CA ASP A 527 7.26 -44.44 26.81
C ASP A 527 6.68 -45.78 27.33
N ALA A 528 7.48 -46.84 27.36
CA ALA A 528 7.04 -48.18 27.74
C ALA A 528 8.07 -48.91 28.62
N PRO A 529 7.66 -49.94 29.41
CA PRO A 529 8.57 -50.77 30.18
C PRO A 529 9.35 -51.77 29.32
N SER A 530 8.95 -51.98 28.07
CA SER A 530 9.57 -52.89 27.08
C SER A 530 9.79 -52.18 25.74
N GLU A 531 10.69 -52.71 24.90
CA GLU A 531 10.97 -52.14 23.57
C GLU A 531 9.71 -52.12 22.69
N ASN A 532 8.90 -53.18 22.75
CA ASN A 532 7.60 -53.32 22.07
C ASN A 532 6.46 -53.39 23.10
N ALA A 533 5.33 -52.74 22.80
CA ALA A 533 4.12 -52.74 23.62
C ALA A 533 2.92 -53.28 22.81
N ALA A 534 1.90 -53.77 23.53
CA ALA A 534 0.69 -54.28 22.89
C ALA A 534 -0.05 -53.14 22.15
N GLY A 535 -0.39 -53.37 20.87
CA GLY A 535 -1.10 -52.40 20.03
C GLY A 535 -0.20 -51.50 19.17
N ASP A 536 1.11 -51.50 19.39
CA ASP A 536 2.07 -50.71 18.59
C ASP A 536 1.95 -51.06 17.10
N ALA A 537 2.03 -52.34 16.73
CA ALA A 537 1.95 -52.79 15.33
C ALA A 537 0.66 -52.31 14.65
N ALA A 538 -0.48 -52.43 15.33
CA ALA A 538 -1.77 -51.99 14.78
C ALA A 538 -1.81 -50.45 14.55
N LEU A 539 -1.22 -49.66 15.45
CA LEU A 539 -1.12 -48.21 15.27
C LEU A 539 -0.17 -47.84 14.13
N LEU A 540 0.95 -48.55 13.97
CA LEU A 540 1.88 -48.34 12.86
C LEU A 540 1.21 -48.65 11.53
N ASP A 541 0.49 -49.77 11.42
CA ASP A 541 -0.22 -50.16 10.20
C ASP A 541 -1.27 -49.12 9.79
N ILE A 542 -1.98 -48.53 10.75
CA ILE A 542 -2.93 -47.42 10.49
C ILE A 542 -2.18 -46.20 9.95
N ALA A 543 -1.02 -45.87 10.51
CA ALA A 543 -0.23 -44.71 10.09
C ALA A 543 0.30 -44.89 8.66
N VAL A 544 0.83 -46.08 8.36
CA VAL A 544 1.31 -46.46 7.02
C VAL A 544 0.16 -46.38 6.01
N ALA A 545 -0.97 -47.04 6.28
CA ALA A 545 -2.13 -47.01 5.40
C ALA A 545 -2.68 -45.58 5.20
N GLY A 546 -2.61 -44.74 6.22
CA GLY A 546 -2.98 -43.33 6.17
C GLY A 546 -2.10 -42.51 5.24
N ILE A 547 -0.78 -42.67 5.31
CA ILE A 547 0.19 -41.97 4.45
C ILE A 547 0.08 -42.47 3.01
N GLU A 548 -0.03 -43.77 2.78
CA GLU A 548 -0.25 -44.32 1.45
C GLU A 548 -1.56 -43.81 0.83
N ARG A 549 -2.63 -43.65 1.63
CA ARG A 549 -3.88 -43.05 1.17
C ARG A 549 -3.66 -41.61 0.70
N LEU A 550 -2.92 -40.80 1.46
CA LEU A 550 -2.62 -39.42 1.08
C LEU A 550 -1.79 -39.36 -0.22
N ASN A 551 -0.78 -40.22 -0.37
CA ASN A 551 0.01 -40.30 -1.62
C ASN A 551 -0.82 -40.77 -2.82
N ARG A 552 -1.79 -41.67 -2.63
CA ARG A 552 -2.73 -42.07 -3.70
C ARG A 552 -3.67 -40.94 -4.11
N LEU A 553 -4.14 -40.13 -3.14
CA LEU A 553 -5.08 -39.02 -3.40
C LEU A 553 -4.41 -37.84 -4.10
N HIS A 554 -3.21 -37.45 -3.66
CA HIS A 554 -2.53 -36.23 -4.12
C HIS A 554 -1.41 -36.51 -5.13
N GLY A 555 -1.13 -37.78 -5.42
CA GLY A 555 -0.06 -38.22 -6.30
C GLY A 555 1.34 -38.07 -5.70
N THR A 556 2.34 -38.52 -6.44
CA THR A 556 3.76 -38.40 -6.08
C THR A 556 4.35 -37.07 -6.57
N GLY A 557 5.38 -36.59 -5.88
CA GLY A 557 6.23 -35.49 -6.35
C GLY A 557 7.24 -35.97 -7.39
N ALA A 558 8.05 -35.05 -7.93
CA ALA A 558 9.04 -35.41 -8.95
C ALA A 558 10.16 -36.30 -8.40
N ALA A 559 10.38 -36.31 -7.08
CA ALA A 559 11.41 -37.09 -6.40
C ALA A 559 10.86 -38.20 -5.49
N GLY A 560 9.60 -38.61 -5.70
CA GLY A 560 8.96 -39.70 -4.97
C GLY A 560 7.71 -39.27 -4.20
N ASP A 561 7.35 -40.05 -3.19
CA ASP A 561 6.16 -39.84 -2.37
C ASP A 561 6.15 -38.47 -1.68
N ARG A 562 5.02 -37.77 -1.71
CA ARG A 562 4.87 -36.43 -1.11
C ARG A 562 4.74 -36.51 0.40
N PHE A 563 4.07 -37.55 0.89
CA PHE A 563 3.84 -37.80 2.31
C PHE A 563 4.70 -38.98 2.77
N LEU A 564 5.42 -38.80 3.86
CA LEU A 564 6.33 -39.80 4.42
C LEU A 564 6.00 -40.09 5.89
N LEU A 565 6.17 -41.35 6.28
CA LEU A 565 6.19 -41.77 7.68
C LEU A 565 7.61 -42.19 8.04
N LEU A 566 8.23 -41.47 8.97
CA LEU A 566 9.53 -41.83 9.53
C LEU A 566 9.31 -42.14 11.01
N HIS A 567 9.13 -43.43 11.30
CA HIS A 567 8.77 -43.92 12.62
C HIS A 567 9.96 -44.57 13.31
N ARG A 568 10.28 -44.23 14.56
CA ARG A 568 11.46 -44.75 15.27
C ARG A 568 11.11 -45.85 16.27
N ARG A 569 11.99 -46.85 16.40
CA ARG A 569 11.91 -47.85 17.49
C ARG A 569 12.25 -47.23 18.86
N ARG A 570 11.79 -47.85 19.94
CA ARG A 570 12.20 -47.45 21.31
C ARG A 570 13.64 -47.87 21.58
N VAL A 571 14.38 -47.07 22.33
CA VAL A 571 15.70 -47.40 22.86
C VAL A 571 15.66 -47.27 24.39
N TRP A 572 16.40 -48.13 25.08
CA TRP A 572 16.52 -48.06 26.53
C TRP A 572 17.18 -46.74 26.97
N SER A 573 16.57 -46.05 27.94
CA SER A 573 17.08 -44.82 28.53
C SER A 573 17.47 -45.04 29.99
N ASP A 574 18.76 -45.03 30.30
CA ASP A 574 19.27 -45.23 31.66
C ASP A 574 18.77 -44.17 32.65
N GLY A 575 18.65 -42.91 32.19
CA GLY A 575 18.18 -41.81 33.03
C GLY A 575 16.70 -41.89 33.39
N GLN A 576 15.86 -42.42 32.50
CA GLN A 576 14.41 -42.52 32.68
C GLN A 576 13.94 -43.92 33.09
N LYS A 577 14.84 -44.92 33.05
CA LYS A 577 14.57 -46.34 33.30
C LYS A 577 13.39 -46.90 32.49
N ARG A 578 13.25 -46.44 31.25
CA ARG A 578 12.16 -46.80 30.33
C ARG A 578 12.67 -46.88 28.90
N TRP A 579 11.95 -47.65 28.08
CA TRP A 579 12.12 -47.67 26.63
C TRP A 579 11.36 -46.48 26.02
N MET A 580 12.06 -45.64 25.28
CA MET A 580 11.50 -44.42 24.68
C MET A 580 12.27 -44.00 23.42
N GLY A 581 11.73 -43.05 22.65
CA GLY A 581 12.50 -42.41 21.58
C GLY A 581 13.64 -41.59 22.17
N TRP A 582 14.89 -41.85 21.76
CA TRP A 582 16.04 -41.13 22.31
C TRP A 582 15.94 -39.64 21.99
N GLU A 583 16.25 -38.81 22.99
CA GLU A 583 16.22 -37.34 22.94
C GLU A 583 14.93 -36.68 22.39
N ARG A 584 13.80 -37.41 22.41
CA ARG A 584 12.46 -36.91 22.02
C ARG A 584 12.50 -36.10 20.71
N LYS A 585 12.04 -34.83 20.72
CA LYS A 585 12.00 -33.94 19.55
C LYS A 585 13.40 -33.72 18.92
N ARG A 586 14.46 -33.59 19.74
CA ARG A 586 15.83 -33.36 19.25
C ARG A 586 16.36 -34.57 18.51
N GLY A 587 16.21 -35.76 19.09
CA GLY A 587 16.68 -37.01 18.47
C GLY A 587 16.02 -37.28 17.12
N LYS A 588 14.71 -37.02 16.98
CA LYS A 588 13.99 -37.16 15.70
C LYS A 588 14.61 -36.36 14.58
N LEU A 589 14.90 -35.08 14.85
CA LEU A 589 15.46 -34.16 13.86
C LEU A 589 16.92 -34.49 13.56
N GLN A 590 17.68 -34.93 14.56
CA GLN A 590 19.07 -35.33 14.36
C GLN A 590 19.18 -36.57 13.47
N GLU A 591 18.38 -37.60 13.72
CA GLU A 591 18.37 -38.78 12.85
C GLU A 591 17.82 -38.48 11.46
N LEU A 592 16.80 -37.62 11.34
CA LEU A 592 16.35 -37.16 10.03
C LEU A 592 17.50 -36.51 9.26
N ASN A 593 18.27 -35.63 9.88
CA ASN A 593 19.42 -34.98 9.25
C ASN A 593 20.51 -35.98 8.87
N GLN A 594 20.73 -37.02 9.67
CA GLN A 594 21.65 -38.12 9.32
C GLN A 594 21.13 -38.91 8.11
N LEU A 595 19.84 -39.25 8.09
CA LEU A 595 19.19 -39.96 6.98
C LEU A 595 19.25 -39.16 5.68
N LEU A 596 18.93 -37.87 5.72
CA LEU A 596 19.02 -36.97 4.56
C LEU A 596 20.46 -36.81 4.03
N ARG A 597 21.47 -37.07 4.88
CA ARG A 597 22.89 -37.09 4.50
C ARG A 597 23.39 -38.48 4.07
N GLY A 598 22.51 -39.48 4.01
CA GLY A 598 22.81 -40.83 3.54
C GLY A 598 23.18 -41.84 4.62
N ALA A 599 22.96 -41.54 5.91
CA ALA A 599 23.17 -42.52 6.98
C ALA A 599 22.17 -43.68 6.87
N THR A 600 22.66 -44.91 7.03
CA THR A 600 21.85 -46.14 6.97
C THR A 600 21.60 -46.77 8.34
N ASP A 601 22.22 -46.24 9.40
CA ASP A 601 22.23 -46.76 10.77
C ASP A 601 21.26 -46.04 11.71
N THR A 602 20.21 -45.43 11.16
CA THR A 602 19.15 -44.78 11.96
C THR A 602 18.22 -45.79 12.62
N THR A 603 17.52 -45.35 13.66
CA THR A 603 16.48 -46.11 14.38
C THR A 603 15.11 -46.09 13.69
N PHE A 604 15.00 -45.44 12.53
CA PHE A 604 13.77 -45.43 11.73
C PHE A 604 13.43 -46.84 11.24
N LEU A 605 12.22 -47.27 11.56
CA LEU A 605 11.59 -48.49 11.11
C LEU A 605 10.93 -48.25 9.75
N HIS A 606 11.02 -49.25 8.88
CA HIS A 606 10.30 -49.27 7.61
C HIS A 606 9.40 -50.51 7.52
N PRO A 607 8.17 -50.38 7.00
CA PRO A 607 7.33 -51.54 6.68
C PRO A 607 8.04 -52.44 5.66
N GLY A 608 8.26 -53.72 6.00
CA GLY A 608 8.91 -54.67 5.10
C GLY A 608 10.44 -54.64 5.03
N GLY A 609 11.12 -53.96 5.96
CA GLY A 609 12.58 -54.13 6.19
C GLY A 609 13.51 -53.46 5.16
N ARG A 610 12.99 -52.57 4.31
CA ARG A 610 13.79 -51.72 3.41
C ARG A 610 14.35 -50.49 4.16
N PRO A 611 15.45 -49.86 3.70
CA PRO A 611 15.85 -48.57 4.26
C PRO A 611 14.78 -47.51 3.97
N PRO A 612 14.52 -46.57 4.91
CA PRO A 612 13.56 -45.51 4.69
C PRO A 612 13.95 -44.63 3.50
N ALA A 613 13.06 -44.56 2.51
CA ALA A 613 13.27 -43.75 1.32
C ALA A 613 12.86 -42.30 1.61
N VAL A 614 13.81 -41.37 1.47
CA VAL A 614 13.58 -39.93 1.54
C VAL A 614 13.91 -39.31 0.18
N PRO A 615 13.27 -38.19 -0.21
CA PRO A 615 13.65 -37.48 -1.41
C PRO A 615 15.15 -37.11 -1.38
N PRO A 616 15.89 -37.29 -2.48
CA PRO A 616 17.28 -36.87 -2.56
C PRO A 616 17.39 -35.33 -2.47
N ASP A 617 18.57 -34.81 -2.15
CA ASP A 617 18.91 -33.37 -2.25
C ASP A 617 17.94 -32.40 -1.54
N VAL A 618 17.35 -32.82 -0.41
CA VAL A 618 16.55 -31.90 0.42
C VAL A 618 17.47 -30.81 0.97
N ARG A 619 17.21 -29.56 0.57
CA ARG A 619 18.01 -28.40 0.95
C ARG A 619 17.59 -27.81 2.28
N TYR A 620 16.29 -27.80 2.58
CA TYR A 620 15.74 -27.20 3.79
C TYR A 620 14.76 -28.13 4.51
N VAL A 621 14.71 -28.01 5.83
CA VAL A 621 13.73 -28.71 6.68
C VAL A 621 12.98 -27.66 7.50
N ILE A 622 11.65 -27.64 7.36
CA ILE A 622 10.74 -26.82 8.16
C ILE A 622 10.13 -27.72 9.23
N THR A 623 10.45 -27.49 10.49
CA THR A 623 9.87 -28.27 11.59
C THR A 623 8.63 -27.56 12.13
N LEU A 624 7.53 -28.28 12.27
CA LEU A 624 6.29 -27.80 12.88
C LEU A 624 5.98 -28.59 14.13
N ASP A 625 5.46 -27.93 15.16
CA ASP A 625 4.81 -28.66 16.25
C ASP A 625 3.46 -29.24 15.77
N ALA A 626 3.02 -30.31 16.42
CA ALA A 626 1.81 -31.06 16.03
C ALA A 626 0.51 -30.25 16.07
N ASP A 627 0.51 -29.08 16.73
CA ASP A 627 -0.59 -28.12 16.85
C ASP A 627 -0.37 -26.85 16.02
N THR A 628 0.77 -26.71 15.35
CA THR A 628 1.10 -25.53 14.54
C THR A 628 0.34 -25.55 13.22
N ARG A 629 -0.49 -24.54 12.98
CA ARG A 629 -1.16 -24.34 11.68
C ARG A 629 -0.32 -23.44 10.78
N LEU A 630 0.06 -23.93 9.61
CA LEU A 630 0.70 -23.10 8.57
C LEU A 630 -0.38 -22.32 7.79
N PRO A 631 -0.38 -20.97 7.83
CA PRO A 631 -1.19 -20.17 6.92
C PRO A 631 -0.74 -20.38 5.48
N ARG A 632 -1.65 -20.12 4.54
CA ARG A 632 -1.40 -20.26 3.11
C ARG A 632 -0.10 -19.57 2.68
N GLU A 633 0.70 -20.25 1.85
CA GLU A 633 2.00 -19.78 1.31
C GLU A 633 3.12 -19.58 2.33
N THR A 634 2.93 -19.86 3.62
CA THR A 634 3.96 -19.59 4.64
C THR A 634 5.22 -20.41 4.40
N ALA A 635 5.09 -21.70 4.05
CA ALA A 635 6.22 -22.55 3.72
C ALA A 635 7.03 -21.98 2.55
N LEU A 636 6.36 -21.56 1.47
CA LEU A 636 6.99 -20.93 0.31
C LEU A 636 7.77 -19.67 0.70
N ARG A 637 7.19 -18.80 1.53
CA ARG A 637 7.84 -17.58 2.00
C ARG A 637 9.05 -17.86 2.90
N LEU A 638 8.99 -18.91 3.74
CA LEU A 638 10.13 -19.34 4.54
C LEU A 638 11.27 -19.86 3.65
N VAL A 639 10.96 -20.70 2.66
CA VAL A 639 11.94 -21.17 1.68
C VAL A 639 12.54 -20.00 0.92
N GLY A 640 11.72 -19.06 0.45
CA GLY A 640 12.17 -17.84 -0.24
C GLY A 640 13.14 -17.01 0.61
N LYS A 641 12.89 -16.89 1.92
CA LYS A 641 13.81 -16.23 2.86
C LYS A 641 15.11 -17.01 3.02
N MET A 642 15.05 -18.32 3.26
CA MET A 642 16.25 -19.14 3.43
C MET A 642 17.12 -19.20 2.17
N ALA A 643 16.49 -19.08 0.99
CA ALA A 643 17.17 -19.08 -0.30
C ALA A 643 17.82 -17.73 -0.67
N HIS A 644 17.39 -16.63 -0.05
CA HIS A 644 17.91 -15.31 -0.37
C HIS A 644 19.43 -15.21 -0.05
N PRO A 645 20.27 -14.66 -0.94
CA PRO A 645 21.73 -14.61 -0.75
C PRO A 645 22.18 -13.99 0.59
N LEU A 646 21.47 -12.97 1.06
CA LEU A 646 21.76 -12.29 2.32
C LEU A 646 21.49 -13.12 3.59
N ASN A 647 20.71 -14.20 3.49
CA ASN A 647 20.31 -15.03 4.64
C ASN A 647 21.05 -16.37 4.70
N GLN A 648 22.04 -16.60 3.83
CA GLN A 648 22.79 -17.85 3.83
C GLN A 648 23.55 -18.02 5.15
N PRO A 649 23.37 -19.16 5.84
CA PRO A 649 24.07 -19.43 7.09
C PRO A 649 25.58 -19.53 6.83
N ARG A 650 26.37 -19.00 7.77
CA ARG A 650 27.83 -19.20 7.81
C ARG A 650 28.17 -19.82 9.14
N PHE A 651 28.97 -20.88 9.09
CA PHE A 651 29.55 -21.49 10.26
C PHE A 651 30.87 -20.77 10.57
N ASP A 652 30.96 -20.18 11.74
CA ASP A 652 32.19 -19.65 12.30
C ASP A 652 32.89 -20.77 13.08
N ALA A 653 33.96 -21.30 12.50
CA ALA A 653 34.71 -22.40 13.09
C ALA A 653 35.41 -22.02 14.43
N ALA A 654 35.58 -20.72 14.72
CA ALA A 654 36.22 -20.26 15.95
C ALA A 654 35.24 -20.18 17.14
N THR A 655 33.98 -19.81 16.89
CA THR A 655 32.94 -19.72 17.93
C THR A 655 32.06 -20.97 18.00
N GLY A 656 32.05 -21.78 16.94
CA GLY A 656 31.17 -22.94 16.82
C GLY A 656 29.72 -22.58 16.47
N ASP A 657 29.47 -21.33 16.06
CA ASP A 657 28.15 -20.75 15.76
C ASP A 657 27.91 -20.57 14.26
#